data_AF-A0A091PFN6-F1
#
_entry.id   AF-A0A091PFN6-F1
#
_cell.length_a   1.000
_cell.length_b   1.000
_cell.length_c   1.000
_cell.angle_alpha   90.00
_cell.angle_beta   90.00
_cell.angle_gamma   90.00
#
_symmetry.space_group_name_H-M   'P 1'
#
loop_
_entity.id
_entity.type
_entity.pdbx_description
1 polymer ?
#
loop_
_entity_poly.entity_id
_entity_poly.type
_entity_poly.pdbx_seq_one_letter_code
_entity_poly.pdbx_strand_id
1 'polypeptide(L)'
;LQETQEYTRNVVRYCLEALQDWFDAINFVDEPAPNQVTFHLPLHRYFAMFLSKAVKCQELDLDTILPDQEMLMKLMIHPLQIQASLSEIHSNMWVRNGLQIKGQAMTYVQSHFCNSMIDPDIYLLQVCASRLDPDYFISSVFERFKVVDLLTMASQHQNTVLDSEHERSMLEGALTFLVLLLSLRLHLGMTDDEILRAEMVAQLCMNDRTHKNPNPKSGIIPGSLSFESVLSAVADFKAPVFEPGGSMQQGMYTPKAEVWDKEFDPVMVILRTVYRRDVQSAMDRYTAFLKQSGKFPGNPWPPYKKRTPLHPSYKGLIKLLHCKTLHIVLFTLLYKILMDHQNLSEHVLCMVLYLIELGLENSPEQESDEEESASGQERCHDSWFPGSNLVSNMRHFINYVRVRVPETAPEVKREPPASTSSDGLASSQNSGTAQVFSLVAERRKKFQEIINRNTSEANQVVRPKTSMKWSAPGATPQLTTAILEVKESILSLLIKLHHKLSGKQNSYYPPWLDDVDVLIHPEIPRYSHGDGMTAVERILLKAAVQSRLNKRIIEEICRKVTPPVPPKKISSAEKKTLDKEERRQKARERQQKLLAEFASRQKSFMETAMDVESPDADIAMEVATSEQHVSEAIYDCVICGQSGPSTEERPTGLVVLLQASSVLGQCRNSTEPKKLPTTEEEQIYPWDTCAALHDVRLTTLQRYFKDSSCLQAVSIGWEGGVYVQTCGHTLHIDCHKSYMESLRNDQVLQGFSVDKGEFTCPLCRQFANSVLPCYPGNNVERSLWQSHSNKCMQDLVQEVEDLQEQLGTFPSETNLSKEMESVMKDIKSTTQKKYTDYSKSPGSPDNDFLFMYSVARTNLELELVHRGGNLCSGGASTAGKRSCLNQLFHVLAMHMRLYSIDSAYNPWRKLTQPMQDKNSEQVLSEEQPEVPVLYRDVSSLLLIQILTMPQPLHK
;
A
#
# COMPACT_ATOMS: atom_id res chain seq x y z
N LEU A 1 31.14 9.85 -21.29
CA LEU A 1 30.82 10.27 -19.91
C LEU A 1 30.96 11.78 -19.76
N GLN A 2 32.14 12.38 -19.89
CA GLN A 2 32.30 13.85 -19.78
C GLN A 2 31.42 14.66 -20.75
N GLU A 3 31.26 14.23 -22.00
CA GLU A 3 30.43 14.93 -23.00
C GLU A 3 28.93 14.99 -22.63
N THR A 4 28.45 14.09 -21.77
CA THR A 4 27.02 14.01 -21.38
C THR A 4 26.72 14.58 -19.98
N GLN A 5 27.76 14.94 -19.23
CA GLN A 5 27.61 15.49 -17.88
C GLN A 5 26.90 16.84 -17.90
N GLU A 6 27.14 17.66 -18.93
CA GLU A 6 26.48 18.97 -19.07
C GLU A 6 24.97 18.82 -19.26
N TYR A 7 24.52 17.88 -20.10
CA TYR A 7 23.10 17.57 -20.25
C TYR A 7 22.48 17.11 -18.93
N THR A 8 23.20 16.29 -18.16
CA THR A 8 22.73 15.83 -16.84
C THR A 8 22.55 17.00 -15.87
N ARG A 9 23.53 17.93 -15.82
CA ARG A 9 23.43 19.15 -15.00
C ARG A 9 22.26 20.03 -15.44
N ASN A 10 22.04 20.17 -16.75
CA ASN A 10 20.92 20.94 -17.29
C ASN A 10 19.58 20.34 -16.87
N VAL A 11 19.41 19.01 -16.95
CA VAL A 11 18.18 18.34 -16.48
C VAL A 11 17.94 18.59 -14.99
N VAL A 12 18.96 18.42 -14.15
CA VAL A 12 18.84 18.68 -12.70
C VAL A 12 18.47 20.15 -12.44
N ARG A 13 19.10 21.10 -13.15
CA ARG A 13 18.80 22.53 -13.04
C ARG A 13 17.34 22.84 -13.45
N TYR A 14 16.89 22.34 -14.60
CA TYR A 14 15.50 22.57 -15.05
C TYR A 14 14.47 21.94 -14.11
N CYS A 15 14.78 20.79 -13.50
CA CYS A 15 13.91 20.21 -12.47
C CYS A 15 13.82 21.10 -11.22
N LEU A 16 14.94 21.72 -10.82
CA LEU A 16 14.95 22.68 -9.70
C LEU A 16 14.15 23.94 -10.02
N GLU A 17 14.28 24.47 -11.25
CA GLU A 17 13.49 25.62 -11.73
C GLU A 17 11.99 25.28 -11.69
N ALA A 18 11.58 24.13 -12.23
CA ALA A 18 10.19 23.69 -12.18
C ALA A 18 9.65 23.47 -10.76
N LEU A 19 10.51 23.00 -9.83
CA LEU A 19 10.15 22.90 -8.41
C LEU A 19 9.98 24.28 -7.78
N GLN A 20 10.85 25.24 -8.10
CA GLN A 20 10.77 26.61 -7.61
C GLN A 20 9.50 27.30 -8.14
N ASP A 21 9.22 27.21 -9.44
CA ASP A 21 7.99 27.72 -10.05
C ASP A 21 6.74 27.12 -9.40
N TRP A 22 6.77 25.82 -9.07
CA TRP A 22 5.67 25.17 -8.37
C TRP A 22 5.50 25.71 -6.95
N PHE A 23 6.58 25.85 -6.16
CA PHE A 23 6.53 26.43 -4.82
C PHE A 23 5.99 27.86 -4.84
N ASP A 24 6.42 28.68 -5.81
CA ASP A 24 5.95 30.05 -5.97
C ASP A 24 4.46 30.09 -6.37
N ALA A 25 4.03 29.21 -7.28
CA ALA A 25 2.63 29.10 -7.69
C ALA A 25 1.68 28.75 -6.55
N ILE A 26 2.12 27.93 -5.59
CA ILE A 26 1.35 27.59 -4.40
C ILE A 26 1.58 28.54 -3.21
N ASN A 27 2.40 29.59 -3.38
CA ASN A 27 2.84 30.51 -2.33
C ASN A 27 3.41 29.78 -1.10
N PHE A 28 4.23 28.75 -1.34
CA PHE A 28 4.80 27.93 -0.27
C PHE A 28 5.95 28.64 0.42
N VAL A 29 5.83 28.81 1.73
CA VAL A 29 6.87 29.42 2.58
C VAL A 29 7.63 28.33 3.33
N ASP A 30 6.98 27.69 4.29
CA ASP A 30 7.60 26.72 5.20
C ASP A 30 6.66 25.59 5.65
N GLU A 31 5.36 25.81 5.69
CA GLU A 31 4.37 24.82 6.11
C GLU A 31 3.35 24.46 5.03
N PRO A 32 3.06 23.16 4.84
CA PRO A 32 2.00 22.73 3.94
C PRO A 32 0.64 23.08 4.56
N ALA A 33 -0.39 23.19 3.72
CA ALA A 33 -1.74 23.47 4.19
C ALA A 33 -2.17 22.43 5.24
N PRO A 34 -2.68 22.88 6.41
CA PRO A 34 -3.03 21.96 7.50
C PRO A 34 -4.12 20.99 7.03
N ASN A 35 -3.94 19.71 7.38
CA ASN A 35 -4.84 18.60 7.04
C ASN A 35 -4.95 18.28 5.53
N GLN A 36 -4.01 18.75 4.70
CA GLN A 36 -3.92 18.34 3.29
C GLN A 36 -2.64 17.52 3.07
N VAL A 37 -2.80 16.36 2.45
CA VAL A 37 -1.71 15.43 2.15
C VAL A 37 -1.90 14.88 0.75
N THR A 38 -0.81 14.81 -0.01
CA THR A 38 -0.78 14.15 -1.32
C THR A 38 0.34 13.12 -1.33
N PHE A 39 0.06 11.94 -1.85
CA PHE A 39 1.08 10.92 -2.15
C PHE A 39 1.72 11.13 -3.54
N HIS A 40 1.26 12.12 -4.31
CA HIS A 40 1.70 12.37 -5.67
C HIS A 40 2.64 13.58 -5.72
N LEU A 41 3.95 13.33 -5.63
CA LEU A 41 5.01 14.34 -5.66
C LEU A 41 5.94 14.16 -6.87
N PRO A 42 5.44 14.21 -8.11
CA PRO A 42 6.22 13.84 -9.30
C PRO A 42 7.50 14.66 -9.46
N LEU A 43 7.45 15.99 -9.24
CA LEU A 43 8.62 16.86 -9.38
C LEU A 43 9.74 16.52 -8.36
N HIS A 44 9.37 16.28 -7.10
CA HIS A 44 10.33 15.89 -6.04
C HIS A 44 11.01 14.57 -6.40
N ARG A 45 10.23 13.60 -6.88
CA ARG A 45 10.72 12.26 -7.24
C ARG A 45 11.55 12.26 -8.51
N TYR A 46 11.18 13.05 -9.52
CA TYR A 46 12.02 13.23 -10.70
C TYR A 46 13.36 13.86 -10.34
N PHE A 47 13.35 14.94 -9.56
CA PHE A 47 14.59 15.55 -9.08
C PHE A 47 15.45 14.53 -8.31
N ALA A 48 14.86 13.78 -7.37
CA ALA A 48 15.54 12.72 -6.63
C ALA A 48 16.15 11.65 -7.55
N MET A 49 15.40 11.18 -8.56
CA MET A 49 15.89 10.16 -9.47
C MET A 49 17.01 10.66 -10.40
N PHE A 50 16.88 11.88 -10.94
CA PHE A 50 17.93 12.47 -11.76
C PHE A 50 19.20 12.72 -10.94
N LEU A 51 19.06 13.17 -9.70
CA LEU A 51 20.17 13.33 -8.77
C LEU A 51 20.87 12.00 -8.48
N SER A 52 20.10 10.93 -8.23
CA SER A 52 20.66 9.58 -8.01
C SER A 52 21.43 9.09 -9.24
N LYS A 53 20.90 9.28 -10.45
CA LYS A 53 21.57 8.87 -11.70
C LYS A 53 22.76 9.77 -12.05
N ALA A 54 22.72 11.06 -11.73
CA ALA A 54 23.85 11.98 -11.88
C ALA A 54 25.07 11.50 -11.07
N VAL A 55 24.84 11.08 -9.83
CA VAL A 55 25.92 10.55 -8.97
C VAL A 55 26.34 9.15 -9.41
N LYS A 56 25.40 8.20 -9.55
CA LYS A 56 25.70 6.78 -9.83
C LYS A 56 26.28 6.54 -11.22
N CYS A 57 25.75 7.23 -12.25
CA CYS A 57 26.05 6.91 -13.64
C CYS A 57 26.99 7.94 -14.29
N GLN A 58 27.04 9.18 -13.80
CA GLN A 58 27.89 10.24 -14.36
C GLN A 58 29.02 10.66 -13.43
N GLU A 59 29.11 10.06 -12.23
CA GLU A 59 30.14 10.34 -11.21
C GLU A 59 30.23 11.83 -10.86
N LEU A 60 29.10 12.55 -10.94
CA LEU A 60 29.03 13.94 -10.56
C LEU A 60 29.09 14.07 -9.04
N ASP A 61 29.87 15.06 -8.59
CA ASP A 61 29.90 15.40 -7.17
C ASP A 61 28.57 16.02 -6.74
N LEU A 62 27.97 15.44 -5.69
CA LEU A 62 26.64 15.82 -5.22
C LEU A 62 26.61 17.29 -4.77
N ASP A 63 27.70 17.78 -4.16
CA ASP A 63 27.83 19.18 -3.74
C ASP A 63 27.68 20.18 -4.89
N THR A 64 28.01 19.78 -6.12
CA THR A 64 28.02 20.69 -7.29
C THR A 64 26.65 20.86 -7.96
N ILE A 65 25.69 19.99 -7.64
CA ILE A 65 24.38 19.91 -8.31
C ILE A 65 23.19 20.09 -7.36
N LEU A 66 23.45 20.24 -6.05
CA LEU A 66 22.42 20.53 -5.08
C LEU A 66 22.07 22.02 -5.05
N PRO A 67 20.81 22.37 -4.73
CA PRO A 67 20.42 23.74 -4.54
C PRO A 67 20.91 24.27 -3.17
N ASP A 68 20.60 25.53 -2.87
CA ASP A 68 20.90 26.14 -1.59
C ASP A 68 20.11 25.50 -0.41
N GLN A 69 20.47 25.91 0.81
CA GLN A 69 19.84 25.35 2.02
C GLN A 69 18.34 25.68 2.11
N GLU A 70 17.90 26.84 1.63
CA GLU A 70 16.49 27.24 1.69
C GLU A 70 15.63 26.32 0.82
N MET A 71 16.07 26.05 -0.41
CA MET A 71 15.39 25.13 -1.30
C MET A 71 15.40 23.70 -0.75
N LEU A 72 16.51 23.25 -0.13
CA LEU A 72 16.56 21.94 0.53
C LEU A 72 15.56 21.82 1.69
N MET A 73 15.35 22.90 2.45
CA MET A 73 14.31 22.96 3.48
C MET A 73 12.93 22.80 2.86
N LYS A 74 12.61 23.51 1.77
CA LYS A 74 11.32 23.38 1.06
C LYS A 74 11.10 21.96 0.51
N LEU A 75 12.13 21.37 -0.10
CA LEU A 75 12.08 20.02 -0.69
C LEU A 75 11.82 18.91 0.32
N MET A 76 12.32 19.03 1.56
CA MET A 76 12.12 17.96 2.55
C MET A 76 10.72 17.92 3.15
N ILE A 77 9.96 19.03 3.12
CA ILE A 77 8.69 19.13 3.84
C ILE A 77 7.64 18.14 3.33
N HIS A 78 7.43 18.07 2.02
CA HIS A 78 6.37 17.23 1.44
C HIS A 78 6.64 15.73 1.62
N PRO A 79 7.84 15.19 1.31
CA PRO A 79 8.16 13.79 1.59
C PRO A 79 8.11 13.45 3.09
N LEU A 80 8.58 14.35 3.97
CA LEU A 80 8.50 14.14 5.42
C LEU A 80 7.05 14.11 5.91
N GLN A 81 6.18 14.95 5.34
CA GLN A 81 4.75 14.96 5.64
C GLN A 81 4.09 13.64 5.26
N ILE A 82 4.46 13.03 4.14
CA ILE A 82 3.98 11.68 3.77
C ILE A 82 4.36 10.65 4.83
N GLN A 83 5.59 10.68 5.35
CA GLN A 83 6.04 9.74 6.39
C GLN A 83 5.27 9.90 7.71
N ALA A 84 5.01 11.15 8.11
CA ALA A 84 4.14 11.43 9.26
C ALA A 84 2.72 10.92 9.00
N SER A 85 2.16 11.21 7.83
CA SER A 85 0.78 10.83 7.49
C SER A 85 0.57 9.33 7.30
N LEU A 86 1.58 8.56 6.88
CA LEU A 86 1.53 7.10 6.96
C LEU A 86 1.30 6.61 8.40
N SER A 87 1.98 7.23 9.37
CA SER A 87 1.82 6.90 10.78
C SER A 87 0.44 7.31 11.32
N GLU A 88 -0.10 8.44 10.86
CA GLU A 88 -1.47 8.86 11.16
C GLU A 88 -2.50 7.88 10.58
N ILE A 89 -2.30 7.40 9.34
CA ILE A 89 -3.17 6.41 8.69
C ILE A 89 -3.14 5.08 9.44
N HIS A 90 -1.95 4.62 9.85
CA HIS A 90 -1.79 3.42 10.68
C HIS A 90 -2.43 3.56 12.06
N SER A 91 -2.49 4.79 12.59
CA SER A 91 -3.13 5.14 13.86
C SER A 91 -4.64 5.34 13.74
N ASN A 92 -5.23 5.08 12.56
CA ASN A 92 -6.65 5.29 12.25
C ASN A 92 -7.13 6.74 12.43
N MET A 93 -6.25 7.74 12.28
CA MET A 93 -6.64 9.16 12.36
C MET A 93 -7.40 9.64 11.11
N TRP A 94 -7.35 8.87 10.02
CA TRP A 94 -7.94 9.19 8.71
C TRP A 94 -9.22 8.38 8.39
N VAL A 95 -9.91 7.85 9.41
CA VAL A 95 -11.07 6.94 9.21
C VAL A 95 -12.20 7.58 8.39
N ARG A 96 -12.41 8.90 8.50
CA ARG A 96 -13.45 9.62 7.74
C ARG A 96 -13.19 9.67 6.23
N ASN A 97 -11.96 9.44 5.78
CA ASN A 97 -11.58 9.42 4.37
C ASN A 97 -11.88 8.05 3.71
N GLY A 98 -12.43 7.10 4.46
CA GLY A 98 -12.78 5.76 3.97
C GLY A 98 -11.58 4.86 3.77
N LEU A 99 -11.82 3.63 3.29
CA LEU A 99 -10.76 2.62 3.10
C LEU A 99 -9.77 2.99 1.97
N GLN A 100 -10.16 3.91 1.08
CA GLN A 100 -9.31 4.35 -0.04
C GLN A 100 -7.98 4.94 0.44
N ILE A 101 -7.95 5.63 1.59
CA ILE A 101 -6.70 6.18 2.14
C ILE A 101 -5.70 5.09 2.53
N LYS A 102 -6.19 3.97 3.07
CA LYS A 102 -5.37 2.78 3.36
C LYS A 102 -4.88 2.14 2.06
N GLY A 103 -5.71 2.13 1.02
CA GLY A 103 -5.32 1.73 -0.34
C GLY A 103 -4.17 2.57 -0.90
N GLN A 104 -4.23 3.90 -0.76
CA GLN A 104 -3.14 4.79 -1.20
C GLN A 104 -1.84 4.56 -0.43
N ALA A 105 -1.91 4.40 0.90
CA ALA A 105 -0.74 4.04 1.72
C ALA A 105 -0.14 2.69 1.28
N MET A 106 -0.99 1.71 0.94
CA MET A 106 -0.55 0.44 0.37
C MET A 106 0.17 0.62 -0.96
N THR A 107 -0.40 1.36 -1.91
CA THR A 107 0.22 1.63 -3.20
C THR A 107 1.57 2.33 -3.06
N TYR A 108 1.71 3.24 -2.10
CA TYR A 108 2.97 3.96 -1.83
C TYR A 108 4.13 3.03 -1.43
N VAL A 109 3.85 1.96 -0.68
CA VAL A 109 4.86 1.02 -0.15
C VAL A 109 5.02 -0.25 -0.99
N GLN A 110 3.99 -0.61 -1.77
CA GLN A 110 3.98 -1.84 -2.57
C GLN A 110 5.19 -1.95 -3.51
N SER A 111 5.75 -3.15 -3.62
CA SER A 111 6.96 -3.46 -4.41
C SER A 111 6.89 -3.08 -5.90
N HIS A 112 5.68 -2.92 -6.45
CA HIS A 112 5.47 -2.55 -7.85
C HIS A 112 5.67 -1.05 -8.09
N PHE A 113 5.48 -0.23 -7.05
CA PHE A 113 5.49 1.23 -7.14
C PHE A 113 6.57 1.86 -6.26
N CYS A 114 7.21 1.10 -5.35
CA CYS A 114 8.14 1.65 -4.36
C CYS A 114 9.30 2.44 -5.00
N ASN A 115 9.86 1.95 -6.11
CA ASN A 115 10.92 2.62 -6.89
C ASN A 115 10.47 3.97 -7.49
N SER A 116 9.17 4.21 -7.63
CA SER A 116 8.58 5.45 -8.13
C SER A 116 7.89 6.28 -7.03
N MET A 117 7.95 5.84 -5.78
CA MET A 117 7.19 6.38 -4.65
C MET A 117 8.09 6.54 -3.41
N ILE A 118 8.04 5.59 -2.47
CA ILE A 118 8.75 5.68 -1.19
C ILE A 118 10.28 5.72 -1.34
N ASP A 119 10.86 5.01 -2.30
CA ASP A 119 12.32 4.91 -2.41
C ASP A 119 12.96 6.26 -2.82
N PRO A 120 12.46 6.97 -3.84
CA PRO A 120 12.89 8.35 -4.13
C PRO A 120 12.63 9.33 -3.00
N ASP A 121 11.51 9.19 -2.28
CA ASP A 121 11.14 10.08 -1.16
C ASP A 121 12.13 9.92 0.00
N ILE A 122 12.48 8.69 0.38
CA ILE A 122 13.52 8.40 1.39
C ILE A 122 14.88 8.89 0.90
N TYR A 123 15.23 8.69 -0.37
CA TYR A 123 16.49 9.18 -0.93
C TYR A 123 16.61 10.71 -0.85
N LEU A 124 15.57 11.44 -1.25
CA LEU A 124 15.54 12.89 -1.18
C LEU A 124 15.69 13.37 0.28
N LEU A 125 15.00 12.72 1.22
CA LEU A 125 15.12 13.03 2.64
C LEU A 125 16.54 12.76 3.18
N GLN A 126 17.22 11.70 2.72
CA GLN A 126 18.62 11.42 3.08
C GLN A 126 19.57 12.50 2.54
N VAL A 127 19.33 12.97 1.32
CA VAL A 127 20.09 14.07 0.70
C VAL A 127 19.90 15.35 1.52
N CYS A 128 18.67 15.76 1.80
CA CYS A 128 18.38 16.94 2.62
C CYS A 128 19.01 16.81 4.02
N ALA A 129 18.83 15.68 4.69
CA ALA A 129 19.40 15.39 6.00
C ALA A 129 20.94 15.49 6.02
N SER A 130 21.62 15.17 4.92
CA SER A 130 23.08 15.24 4.85
C SER A 130 23.62 16.67 4.83
N ARG A 131 22.82 17.66 4.40
CA ARG A 131 23.25 19.04 4.16
C ARG A 131 22.62 20.09 5.07
N LEU A 132 21.45 19.78 5.60
CA LEU A 132 20.77 20.65 6.56
C LEU A 132 21.39 20.55 7.94
N ASP A 133 21.12 21.54 8.78
CA ASP A 133 21.51 21.50 10.18
C ASP A 133 20.88 20.27 10.87
N PRO A 134 21.68 19.38 11.50
CA PRO A 134 21.18 18.15 12.09
C PRO A 134 20.13 18.37 13.19
N ASP A 135 20.33 19.41 14.00
CA ASP A 135 19.40 19.74 15.07
C ASP A 135 18.05 20.21 14.50
N TYR A 136 18.07 21.05 13.45
CA TYR A 136 16.88 21.47 12.71
C TYR A 136 16.14 20.29 12.08
N PHE A 137 16.84 19.39 11.40
CA PHE A 137 16.21 18.24 10.75
C PHE A 137 15.50 17.34 11.77
N ILE A 138 16.18 16.99 12.88
CA ILE A 138 15.59 16.15 13.93
C ILE A 138 14.40 16.85 14.60
N SER A 139 14.50 18.16 14.89
CA SER A 139 13.37 18.92 15.41
C SER A 139 12.17 18.91 14.45
N SER A 140 12.41 19.10 13.15
CA SER A 140 11.36 19.07 12.12
C SER A 140 10.66 17.72 12.04
N VAL A 141 11.40 16.61 12.20
CA VAL A 141 10.81 15.26 12.25
C VAL A 141 9.84 15.14 13.43
N PHE A 142 10.28 15.42 14.65
CA PHE A 142 9.41 15.25 15.81
C PHE A 142 8.23 16.24 15.84
N GLU A 143 8.39 17.42 15.27
CA GLU A 143 7.31 18.40 15.09
C GLU A 143 6.24 17.90 14.10
N ARG A 144 6.63 17.41 12.92
CA ARG A 144 5.69 16.90 11.91
C ARG A 144 4.95 15.64 12.38
N PHE A 145 5.60 14.80 13.20
CA PHE A 145 4.96 13.66 13.86
C PHE A 145 4.14 14.06 15.10
N LYS A 146 4.11 15.34 15.49
CA LYS A 146 3.28 15.91 16.57
C LYS A 146 3.57 15.32 17.96
N VAL A 147 4.81 14.88 18.21
CA VAL A 147 5.21 14.22 19.47
C VAL A 147 6.16 15.06 20.33
N VAL A 148 6.41 16.33 19.96
CA VAL A 148 7.29 17.23 20.73
C VAL A 148 6.84 17.37 22.19
N ASP A 149 5.54 17.49 22.45
CA ASP A 149 4.99 17.65 23.80
C ASP A 149 5.21 16.40 24.67
N LEU A 150 5.37 15.22 24.06
CA LEU A 150 5.71 13.96 24.76
C LEU A 150 7.18 13.92 25.18
N LEU A 151 8.07 14.67 24.53
CA LEU A 151 9.53 14.68 24.74
C LEU A 151 9.96 15.61 25.90
N THR A 152 9.15 15.68 26.95
CA THR A 152 9.44 16.40 28.21
C THR A 152 9.77 15.43 29.33
N MET A 153 10.65 15.81 30.27
CA MET A 153 10.95 15.00 31.46
C MET A 153 9.90 15.11 32.57
N ALA A 154 8.85 15.92 32.38
CA ALA A 154 7.73 16.02 33.31
C ALA A 154 6.98 14.68 33.46
N SER A 155 6.44 14.40 34.66
CA SER A 155 5.59 13.22 34.89
C SER A 155 4.25 13.30 34.18
N GLN A 156 3.76 14.53 33.95
CA GLN A 156 2.55 14.81 33.20
C GLN A 156 2.87 15.80 32.08
N HIS A 157 2.36 15.50 30.89
CA HIS A 157 2.37 16.41 29.75
C HIS A 157 0.96 16.48 29.16
N GLN A 158 0.70 17.55 28.42
CA GLN A 158 -0.53 17.72 27.67
C GLN A 158 -0.16 18.05 26.23
N ASN A 159 -0.47 17.13 25.32
CA ASN A 159 -0.33 17.39 23.90
C ASN A 159 -1.58 18.13 23.41
N THR A 160 -1.36 19.24 22.72
CA THR A 160 -2.45 20.10 22.22
C THR A 160 -2.97 19.67 20.85
N VAL A 161 -2.25 18.78 20.16
CA VAL A 161 -2.50 18.39 18.77
C VAL A 161 -2.92 16.92 18.64
N LEU A 162 -2.37 16.03 19.46
CA LEU A 162 -2.70 14.60 19.47
C LEU A 162 -3.48 14.20 20.72
N ASP A 163 -4.45 13.31 20.53
CA ASP A 163 -5.07 12.58 21.62
C ASP A 163 -4.10 11.56 22.23
N SER A 164 -4.23 11.30 23.54
CA SER A 164 -3.31 10.43 24.29
C SER A 164 -3.22 9.00 23.72
N GLU A 165 -4.23 8.52 23.01
CA GLU A 165 -4.24 7.18 22.41
C GLU A 165 -3.34 7.07 21.17
N HIS A 166 -3.09 8.19 20.47
CA HIS A 166 -2.30 8.24 19.24
C HIS A 166 -0.83 8.60 19.47
N GLU A 167 -0.49 9.18 20.63
CA GLU A 167 0.89 9.58 20.94
C GLU A 167 1.91 8.44 20.81
N ARG A 168 1.55 7.25 21.30
CA ARG A 168 2.43 6.07 21.24
C ARG A 168 2.73 5.69 19.79
N SER A 169 1.70 5.56 18.95
CA SER A 169 1.86 5.12 17.56
C SER A 169 2.56 6.16 16.70
N MET A 170 2.35 7.45 16.98
CA MET A 170 3.07 8.53 16.31
C MET A 170 4.55 8.57 16.71
N LEU A 171 4.88 8.32 17.99
CA LEU A 171 6.28 8.23 18.43
C LEU A 171 6.98 7.02 17.80
N GLU A 172 6.32 5.87 17.77
CA GLU A 172 6.80 4.68 17.04
C GLU A 172 7.07 5.01 15.57
N GLY A 173 6.15 5.73 14.91
CA GLY A 173 6.32 6.19 13.54
C GLY A 173 7.55 7.07 13.33
N ALA A 174 7.76 8.07 14.20
CA ALA A 174 8.86 9.02 14.09
C ALA A 174 10.23 8.32 14.23
N LEU A 175 10.35 7.44 15.22
CA LEU A 175 11.56 6.66 15.44
C LEU A 175 11.79 5.65 14.31
N THR A 176 10.72 5.04 13.77
CA THR A 176 10.80 4.09 12.66
C THR A 176 11.33 4.80 11.42
N PHE A 177 10.83 6.00 11.15
CA PHE A 177 11.32 6.84 10.06
C PHE A 177 12.81 7.16 10.22
N LEU A 178 13.28 7.57 11.40
CA LEU A 178 14.70 7.83 11.64
C LEU A 178 15.56 6.57 11.42
N VAL A 179 15.09 5.42 11.87
CA VAL A 179 15.74 4.13 11.65
C VAL A 179 15.83 3.81 10.15
N LEU A 180 14.75 3.98 9.38
CA LEU A 180 14.73 3.78 7.93
C LEU A 180 15.72 4.74 7.25
N LEU A 181 15.64 6.03 7.57
CA LEU A 181 16.48 7.08 6.98
C LEU A 181 17.98 6.81 7.18
N LEU A 182 18.38 6.38 8.37
CA LEU A 182 19.80 6.19 8.72
C LEU A 182 20.35 4.81 8.32
N SER A 183 19.47 3.81 8.13
CA SER A 183 19.87 2.43 7.87
C SER A 183 19.86 2.04 6.38
N LEU A 184 19.01 2.66 5.56
CA LEU A 184 18.82 2.26 4.16
C LEU A 184 19.94 2.79 3.24
N ARG A 185 20.29 1.99 2.22
CA ARG A 185 21.37 2.28 1.24
C ARG A 185 20.93 2.04 -0.23
N LEU A 186 19.62 2.06 -0.50
CA LEU A 186 19.05 1.70 -1.81
C LEU A 186 19.60 2.57 -2.95
N HIS A 187 19.52 3.90 -2.82
CA HIS A 187 19.91 4.79 -3.91
C HIS A 187 21.41 5.09 -3.98
N LEU A 188 22.14 5.07 -2.87
CA LEU A 188 23.60 5.18 -2.83
C LEU A 188 24.14 4.19 -1.78
N GLY A 189 24.95 3.22 -2.21
CA GLY A 189 25.59 2.24 -1.33
C GLY A 189 25.19 0.78 -1.55
N MET A 190 24.16 0.50 -2.35
CA MET A 190 23.82 -0.83 -2.86
C MET A 190 23.76 -0.83 -4.39
N THR A 191 24.19 -1.95 -4.96
CA THR A 191 24.02 -2.31 -6.37
C THR A 191 22.59 -2.77 -6.64
N ASP A 192 22.16 -2.73 -7.90
CA ASP A 192 20.82 -3.17 -8.30
C ASP A 192 20.58 -4.66 -7.95
N ASP A 193 21.62 -5.49 -8.05
CA ASP A 193 21.59 -6.91 -7.69
C ASP A 193 21.43 -7.13 -6.17
N GLU A 194 22.08 -6.30 -5.34
CA GLU A 194 21.92 -6.34 -3.87
C GLU A 194 20.53 -5.86 -3.44
N ILE A 195 19.98 -4.85 -4.12
CA ILE A 195 18.62 -4.35 -3.86
C ILE A 195 17.61 -5.45 -4.18
N LEU A 196 17.71 -6.06 -5.37
CA LEU A 196 16.87 -7.18 -5.78
C LEU A 196 16.92 -8.32 -4.75
N ARG A 197 18.12 -8.69 -4.30
CA ARG A 197 18.30 -9.73 -3.28
C ARG A 197 17.65 -9.36 -1.95
N ALA A 198 17.85 -8.13 -1.46
CA ALA A 198 17.24 -7.66 -0.22
C ALA A 198 15.71 -7.61 -0.28
N GLU A 199 15.14 -7.22 -1.43
CA GLU A 199 13.68 -7.23 -1.66
C GLU A 199 13.11 -8.64 -1.61
N MET A 200 13.77 -9.60 -2.28
CA MET A 200 13.33 -11.00 -2.28
C MET A 200 13.39 -11.61 -0.88
N VAL A 201 14.46 -11.36 -0.13
CA VAL A 201 14.59 -11.82 1.26
C VAL A 201 13.47 -11.24 2.13
N ALA A 202 13.23 -9.93 2.08
CA ALA A 202 12.16 -9.30 2.86
C ALA A 202 10.79 -9.91 2.54
N GLN A 203 10.47 -10.13 1.26
CA GLN A 203 9.19 -10.72 0.85
C GLN A 203 9.00 -12.17 1.28
N LEU A 204 10.05 -12.99 1.18
CA LEU A 204 10.03 -14.40 1.58
C LEU A 204 10.00 -14.56 3.10
N CYS A 205 10.63 -13.65 3.86
CA CYS A 205 10.60 -13.66 5.32
C CYS A 205 9.20 -13.32 5.86
N MET A 206 8.46 -12.43 5.20
CA MET A 206 7.08 -12.11 5.61
C MET A 206 6.13 -13.31 5.45
N ASN A 207 6.12 -13.96 4.27
CA ASN A 207 5.25 -15.10 3.97
C ASN A 207 5.90 -16.03 2.93
N ASP A 208 5.54 -17.32 2.94
CA ASP A 208 5.90 -18.27 1.87
C ASP A 208 5.28 -17.82 0.54
N ARG A 209 6.02 -17.90 -0.57
CA ARG A 209 5.60 -17.35 -1.88
C ARG A 209 5.60 -18.40 -2.99
N THR A 210 4.67 -18.31 -3.93
CA THR A 210 4.65 -19.13 -5.17
C THR A 210 5.56 -18.51 -6.24
N HIS A 211 6.14 -19.28 -7.17
CA HIS A 211 7.18 -18.84 -8.13
C HIS A 211 6.99 -17.47 -8.81
N LYS A 212 5.75 -17.06 -9.12
CA LYS A 212 5.44 -15.80 -9.80
C LYS A 212 5.33 -14.58 -8.87
N ASN A 213 5.19 -14.79 -7.56
CA ASN A 213 4.94 -13.74 -6.58
C ASN A 213 6.18 -13.13 -5.89
N PRO A 214 7.36 -13.77 -5.80
CA PRO A 214 8.56 -13.13 -5.26
C PRO A 214 9.30 -12.29 -6.30
N ASN A 215 8.84 -12.22 -7.56
CA ASN A 215 9.43 -11.33 -8.56
C ASN A 215 9.10 -9.87 -8.21
N PRO A 216 10.06 -9.07 -7.72
CA PRO A 216 9.81 -7.67 -7.55
C PRO A 216 9.74 -7.09 -8.96
N LYS A 217 8.53 -6.81 -9.43
CA LYS A 217 8.31 -5.99 -10.63
C LYS A 217 8.67 -4.52 -10.34
N SER A 218 9.74 -4.26 -9.58
CA SER A 218 10.20 -2.94 -9.13
C SER A 218 10.76 -2.09 -10.27
N GLY A 219 10.61 -2.53 -11.53
CA GLY A 219 11.11 -1.82 -12.72
C GLY A 219 12.63 -1.76 -12.79
N ILE A 220 13.35 -2.39 -11.85
CA ILE A 220 14.79 -2.54 -11.87
C ILE A 220 15.11 -3.54 -12.98
N ILE A 221 15.76 -3.07 -14.04
CA ILE A 221 16.35 -3.96 -15.05
C ILE A 221 17.38 -4.79 -14.29
N PRO A 222 17.24 -6.13 -14.20
CA PRO A 222 18.21 -6.96 -13.51
C PRO A 222 19.61 -6.67 -14.07
N GLY A 223 20.59 -6.53 -13.19
CA GLY A 223 21.98 -6.37 -13.60
C GLY A 223 22.53 -7.67 -14.18
N SER A 224 23.72 -8.05 -13.71
CA SER A 224 24.40 -9.26 -14.17
C SER A 224 23.69 -10.56 -13.77
N LEU A 225 22.86 -10.52 -12.74
CA LEU A 225 22.18 -11.67 -12.15
C LEU A 225 20.71 -11.75 -12.58
N SER A 226 20.29 -12.92 -13.08
CA SER A 226 18.88 -13.19 -13.38
C SER A 226 18.09 -13.43 -12.08
N PHE A 227 16.81 -13.04 -12.09
CA PHE A 227 15.86 -13.29 -10.98
C PHE A 227 15.90 -14.75 -10.49
N GLU A 228 15.96 -15.71 -11.43
CA GLU A 228 16.02 -17.15 -11.15
C GLU A 228 17.25 -17.53 -10.31
N SER A 229 18.41 -16.94 -10.62
CA SER A 229 19.67 -17.17 -9.91
C SER A 229 19.57 -16.69 -8.46
N VAL A 230 19.02 -15.49 -8.25
CA VAL A 230 18.83 -14.93 -6.91
C VAL A 230 17.83 -15.77 -6.12
N LEU A 231 16.71 -16.18 -6.73
CA LEU A 231 15.67 -17.01 -6.08
C LEU A 231 16.24 -18.34 -5.61
N SER A 232 16.97 -19.03 -6.50
CA SER A 232 17.63 -20.29 -6.17
C SER A 232 18.66 -20.14 -5.05
N ALA A 233 19.33 -18.98 -4.96
CA ALA A 233 20.29 -18.72 -3.90
C ALA A 233 19.63 -18.47 -2.54
N VAL A 234 18.49 -17.78 -2.48
CA VAL A 234 17.86 -17.35 -1.20
C VAL A 234 16.74 -18.27 -0.69
N ALA A 235 16.16 -19.11 -1.54
CA ALA A 235 14.97 -19.90 -1.19
C ALA A 235 15.11 -21.39 -1.48
N ASP A 236 14.45 -22.21 -0.67
CA ASP A 236 14.18 -23.62 -0.91
C ASP A 236 12.76 -23.79 -1.44
N PHE A 237 12.59 -24.67 -2.43
CA PHE A 237 11.27 -24.99 -2.99
C PHE A 237 10.62 -26.16 -2.24
N LYS A 238 9.44 -25.92 -1.66
CA LYS A 238 8.56 -26.95 -1.10
C LYS A 238 7.58 -27.42 -2.17
N ALA A 239 7.64 -28.70 -2.49
CA ALA A 239 6.76 -29.32 -3.49
C ALA A 239 5.27 -29.24 -3.08
N PRO A 240 4.35 -29.24 -4.06
CA PRO A 240 2.91 -29.36 -3.82
C PRO A 240 2.57 -30.54 -2.89
N VAL A 241 1.75 -30.31 -1.87
CA VAL A 241 1.20 -31.38 -1.02
C VAL A 241 -0.24 -31.64 -1.46
N PHE A 242 -0.58 -32.92 -1.64
CA PHE A 242 -1.96 -33.36 -1.88
C PHE A 242 -2.68 -33.46 -0.53
N GLU A 243 -3.74 -32.69 -0.36
CA GLU A 243 -4.62 -32.85 0.79
C GLU A 243 -5.54 -34.07 0.59
N PRO A 244 -5.94 -34.78 1.66
CA PRO A 244 -6.83 -35.94 1.58
C PRO A 244 -8.19 -35.69 0.91
N GLY A 245 -8.57 -34.42 0.69
CA GLY A 245 -9.78 -34.00 -0.02
C GLY A 245 -9.62 -33.73 -1.52
N GLY A 246 -8.46 -34.04 -2.13
CA GLY A 246 -8.22 -33.88 -3.57
C GLY A 246 -7.80 -32.47 -4.02
N SER A 247 -7.69 -31.50 -3.11
CA SER A 247 -7.09 -30.19 -3.36
C SER A 247 -5.56 -30.28 -3.46
N MET A 248 -5.01 -29.78 -4.57
CA MET A 248 -3.55 -29.67 -4.76
C MET A 248 -3.08 -28.29 -4.32
N GLN A 249 -2.30 -28.20 -3.23
CA GLN A 249 -1.68 -26.94 -2.82
C GLN A 249 -0.48 -26.63 -3.72
N GLN A 250 -0.41 -25.42 -4.28
CA GLN A 250 0.71 -25.02 -5.13
C GLN A 250 2.04 -25.01 -4.35
N GLY A 251 3.13 -25.45 -4.98
CA GLY A 251 4.46 -25.43 -4.36
C GLY A 251 4.90 -24.02 -3.98
N MET A 252 5.59 -23.91 -2.84
CA MET A 252 5.95 -22.64 -2.20
C MET A 252 7.45 -22.52 -1.97
N TYR A 253 7.97 -21.30 -2.04
CA TYR A 253 9.34 -20.95 -1.72
C TYR A 253 9.44 -20.46 -0.29
N THR A 254 10.42 -21.00 0.44
CA THR A 254 10.73 -20.62 1.83
C THR A 254 12.18 -20.17 1.95
N PRO A 255 12.51 -19.17 2.79
CA PRO A 255 13.90 -18.73 2.95
C PRO A 255 14.80 -19.87 3.46
N LYS A 256 16.02 -19.95 2.92
CA LYS A 256 17.05 -20.87 3.40
C LYS A 256 17.48 -20.52 4.84
N ALA A 257 18.01 -21.51 5.56
CA ALA A 257 18.55 -21.30 6.91
C ALA A 257 19.63 -20.20 6.97
N GLU A 258 20.50 -20.12 5.96
CA GLU A 258 21.55 -19.10 5.86
C GLU A 258 20.99 -17.68 5.71
N VAL A 259 19.83 -17.54 5.06
CA VAL A 259 19.17 -16.24 4.88
C VAL A 259 18.71 -15.70 6.22
N TRP A 260 18.14 -16.54 7.10
CA TRP A 260 17.76 -16.09 8.44
C TRP A 260 18.94 -15.64 9.29
N ASP A 261 20.12 -16.24 9.13
CA ASP A 261 21.29 -15.95 9.95
C ASP A 261 22.09 -14.72 9.46
N LYS A 262 22.20 -14.56 8.13
CA LYS A 262 23.07 -13.54 7.53
C LYS A 262 22.31 -12.43 6.81
N GLU A 263 21.10 -12.72 6.32
CA GLU A 263 20.42 -11.87 5.34
C GLU A 263 19.06 -11.30 5.79
N PHE A 264 18.47 -11.78 6.87
CA PHE A 264 17.24 -11.21 7.41
C PHE A 264 17.49 -9.80 7.98
N ASP A 265 16.71 -8.81 7.52
CA ASP A 265 16.80 -7.42 7.99
C ASP A 265 15.40 -6.86 8.26
N PRO A 266 15.03 -6.66 9.54
CA PRO A 266 13.72 -6.10 9.90
C PRO A 266 13.46 -4.72 9.30
N VAL A 267 14.50 -3.92 9.06
CA VAL A 267 14.36 -2.57 8.48
C VAL A 267 13.84 -2.65 7.04
N MET A 268 14.33 -3.62 6.25
CA MET A 268 13.86 -3.84 4.89
C MET A 268 12.43 -4.37 4.85
N VAL A 269 12.05 -5.22 5.83
CA VAL A 269 10.67 -5.69 5.98
C VAL A 269 9.73 -4.53 6.29
N ILE A 270 10.08 -3.69 7.28
CA ILE A 270 9.30 -2.51 7.67
C ILE A 270 9.11 -1.55 6.50
N LEU A 271 10.16 -1.33 5.69
CA LEU A 271 10.08 -0.49 4.50
C LEU A 271 9.05 -0.99 3.46
N ARG A 272 8.81 -2.32 3.40
CA ARG A 272 8.05 -2.97 2.32
C ARG A 272 6.66 -3.45 2.72
N THR A 273 6.21 -3.15 3.94
CA THR A 273 4.83 -3.43 4.37
C THR A 273 4.21 -2.28 5.16
N VAL A 274 2.92 -2.10 4.95
CA VAL A 274 2.04 -1.18 5.70
C VAL A 274 1.42 -1.92 6.89
N TYR A 275 1.38 -3.25 6.86
CA TYR A 275 0.71 -4.04 7.88
C TYR A 275 1.68 -4.50 8.97
N ARG A 276 1.42 -4.05 10.20
CA ARG A 276 2.16 -4.50 11.40
C ARG A 276 2.18 -6.03 11.55
N ARG A 277 1.13 -6.72 11.09
CA ARG A 277 1.06 -8.20 11.12
C ARG A 277 2.14 -8.88 10.27
N ASP A 278 2.56 -8.26 9.16
CA ASP A 278 3.56 -8.85 8.28
C ASP A 278 4.96 -8.75 8.89
N VAL A 279 5.24 -7.62 9.57
CA VAL A 279 6.46 -7.45 10.38
C VAL A 279 6.49 -8.46 11.52
N GLN A 280 5.35 -8.64 12.21
CA GLN A 280 5.23 -9.64 13.28
C GLN A 280 5.43 -11.07 12.75
N SER A 281 4.80 -11.42 11.62
CA SER A 281 4.98 -12.72 10.97
C SER A 281 6.46 -13.01 10.66
N ALA A 282 7.19 -12.03 10.11
CA ALA A 282 8.61 -12.18 9.84
C ALA A 282 9.43 -12.44 11.13
N MET A 283 9.13 -11.72 12.22
CA MET A 283 9.79 -11.91 13.52
C MET A 283 9.43 -13.25 14.19
N ASP A 284 8.18 -13.70 14.08
CA ASP A 284 7.73 -14.98 14.63
C ASP A 284 8.42 -16.15 13.92
N ARG A 285 8.56 -16.06 12.60
CA ARG A 285 9.27 -17.04 11.77
C ARG A 285 10.77 -17.06 12.09
N TYR A 286 11.38 -15.90 12.28
CA TYR A 286 12.75 -15.79 12.74
C TYR A 286 12.95 -16.43 14.12
N THR A 287 12.02 -16.18 15.05
CA THR A 287 12.01 -16.80 16.39
C THR A 287 11.90 -18.33 16.30
N ALA A 288 11.04 -18.83 15.42
CA ALA A 288 10.89 -20.26 15.17
C ALA A 288 12.20 -20.87 14.63
N PHE A 289 12.88 -20.20 13.71
CA PHE A 289 14.18 -20.62 13.20
C PHE A 289 15.24 -20.70 14.31
N LEU A 290 15.35 -19.69 15.19
CA LEU A 290 16.32 -19.70 16.29
C LEU A 290 16.06 -20.82 17.30
N LYS A 291 14.78 -21.12 17.57
CA LYS A 291 14.37 -22.23 18.44
C LYS A 291 14.67 -23.60 17.80
N GLN A 292 14.39 -23.76 16.52
CA GLN A 292 14.65 -25.01 15.79
C GLN A 292 16.15 -25.29 15.61
N SER A 293 16.95 -24.25 15.39
CA SER A 293 18.41 -24.36 15.26
C SER A 293 19.15 -24.44 16.60
N GLY A 294 18.44 -24.29 17.73
CA GLY A 294 19.05 -24.27 19.07
C GLY A 294 19.93 -23.05 19.35
N LYS A 295 19.89 -22.01 18.50
CA LYS A 295 20.71 -20.79 18.64
C LYS A 295 20.23 -19.87 19.76
N PHE A 296 18.91 -19.75 19.95
CA PHE A 296 18.33 -18.94 21.02
C PHE A 296 16.94 -19.47 21.43
N PRO A 297 16.69 -19.74 22.73
CA PRO A 297 15.43 -20.33 23.18
C PRO A 297 14.31 -19.30 23.48
N GLY A 298 14.66 -18.02 23.67
CA GLY A 298 13.75 -16.96 24.09
C GLY A 298 13.08 -16.22 22.92
N ASN A 299 12.54 -15.03 23.22
CA ASN A 299 12.08 -14.09 22.21
C ASN A 299 13.27 -13.19 21.79
N PRO A 300 13.72 -13.26 20.54
CA PRO A 300 14.87 -12.50 20.08
C PRO A 300 14.53 -11.03 19.91
N TRP A 301 15.51 -10.18 20.22
CA TRP A 301 15.56 -8.79 19.79
C TRP A 301 15.64 -8.72 18.27
N PRO A 302 15.08 -7.68 17.62
CA PRO A 302 15.22 -7.49 16.19
C PRO A 302 16.70 -7.58 15.74
N PRO A 303 17.04 -8.48 14.80
CA PRO A 303 18.42 -8.68 14.35
C PRO A 303 18.81 -7.58 13.37
N TYR A 304 19.13 -6.40 13.90
CA TYR A 304 19.63 -5.32 13.06
C TYR A 304 21.02 -5.66 12.54
N LYS A 305 21.14 -5.73 11.21
CA LYS A 305 22.41 -6.00 10.55
C LYS A 305 23.41 -4.87 10.72
N LYS A 306 24.69 -5.24 10.75
CA LYS A 306 25.81 -4.33 10.53
C LYS A 306 25.64 -3.67 9.15
N ARG A 307 25.67 -2.33 9.12
CA ARG A 307 25.41 -1.56 7.89
C ARG A 307 26.70 -1.42 7.07
N THR A 308 26.55 -1.44 5.75
CA THR A 308 27.66 -1.10 4.85
C THR A 308 28.06 0.36 5.05
N PRO A 309 29.36 0.70 4.84
CA PRO A 309 29.82 2.07 4.93
C PRO A 309 28.99 3.01 4.05
N LEU A 310 28.74 4.22 4.54
CA LEU A 310 27.98 5.22 3.80
C LEU A 310 28.75 5.67 2.55
N HIS A 311 28.04 5.81 1.45
CA HIS A 311 28.59 6.40 0.23
C HIS A 311 29.12 7.82 0.52
N PRO A 312 30.28 8.23 -0.02
CA PRO A 312 30.85 9.56 0.24
C PRO A 312 29.89 10.72 -0.01
N SER A 313 29.00 10.61 -1.00
CA SER A 313 28.01 11.66 -1.29
C SER A 313 26.99 11.89 -0.16
N TYR A 314 26.78 10.92 0.74
CA TYR A 314 25.98 11.10 1.96
C TYR A 314 26.78 11.72 3.12
N LYS A 315 27.95 12.32 2.85
CA LYS A 315 28.75 13.02 3.86
C LYS A 315 27.86 14.01 4.62
N GLY A 316 27.67 13.74 5.91
CA GLY A 316 26.83 14.54 6.79
C GLY A 316 25.60 13.82 7.34
N LEU A 317 25.10 12.76 6.69
CA LEU A 317 23.92 12.03 7.19
C LEU A 317 24.15 11.43 8.59
N ILE A 318 25.36 10.94 8.87
CA ILE A 318 25.79 10.46 10.20
C ILE A 318 25.72 11.56 11.26
N LYS A 319 25.85 12.83 10.90
CA LYS A 319 25.80 13.94 11.88
C LYS A 319 24.45 14.00 12.59
N LEU A 320 23.39 13.45 12.01
CA LEU A 320 22.10 13.29 12.70
C LEU A 320 22.23 12.45 13.98
N LEU A 321 23.04 11.37 13.95
CA LEU A 321 23.31 10.51 15.11
C LEU A 321 24.18 11.20 16.17
N HIS A 322 24.81 12.32 15.81
CA HIS A 322 25.71 13.11 16.63
C HIS A 322 25.24 14.56 16.71
N CYS A 323 23.94 14.77 16.93
CA CYS A 323 23.38 16.09 17.18
C CYS A 323 22.78 16.17 18.59
N LYS A 324 22.78 17.38 19.17
CA LYS A 324 22.36 17.60 20.56
C LYS A 324 20.88 17.27 20.75
N THR A 325 20.02 17.64 19.79
CA THR A 325 18.57 17.37 19.84
C THR A 325 18.33 15.87 19.95
N LEU A 326 18.95 15.04 19.10
CA LEU A 326 18.74 13.60 19.14
C LEU A 326 19.22 12.99 20.47
N HIS A 327 20.36 13.42 21.00
CA HIS A 327 20.84 12.92 22.29
C HIS A 327 19.89 13.24 23.44
N ILE A 328 19.31 14.44 23.45
CA ILE A 328 18.30 14.84 24.44
C ILE A 328 17.06 13.96 24.32
N VAL A 329 16.62 13.68 23.09
CA VAL A 329 15.50 12.76 22.83
C VAL A 329 15.80 11.36 23.34
N LEU A 330 16.95 10.78 22.97
CA LEU A 330 17.35 9.43 23.40
C LEU A 330 17.46 9.34 24.93
N PHE A 331 18.07 10.34 25.58
CA PHE A 331 18.14 10.42 27.04
C PHE A 331 16.74 10.49 27.68
N THR A 332 15.87 11.37 27.17
CA THR A 332 14.51 11.56 27.69
C THR A 332 13.68 10.29 27.55
N LEU A 333 13.78 9.63 26.40
CA LEU A 333 13.09 8.37 26.16
C LEU A 333 13.61 7.27 27.08
N LEU A 334 14.93 7.06 27.17
CA LEU A 334 15.51 6.07 28.10
C LEU A 334 15.07 6.31 29.55
N TYR A 335 15.09 7.57 30.01
CA TYR A 335 14.63 7.93 31.35
C TYR A 335 13.16 7.56 31.56
N LYS A 336 12.27 7.95 30.64
CA LYS A 336 10.86 7.61 30.74
C LYS A 336 10.60 6.10 30.64
N ILE A 337 11.39 5.34 29.86
CA ILE A 337 11.30 3.86 29.80
C ILE A 337 11.60 3.28 31.18
N LEU A 338 12.62 3.81 31.88
CA LEU A 338 12.92 3.38 33.25
C LEU A 338 11.78 3.70 34.22
N MET A 339 11.10 4.83 34.03
CA MET A 339 9.97 5.25 34.87
C MET A 339 8.62 4.61 34.50
N ASP A 340 8.58 3.60 33.61
CA ASP A 340 7.35 2.89 33.20
C ASP A 340 6.26 3.80 32.62
N HIS A 341 6.67 4.83 31.86
CA HIS A 341 5.73 5.74 31.24
C HIS A 341 4.81 5.02 30.24
N GLN A 342 3.50 5.23 30.36
CA GLN A 342 2.47 4.47 29.61
C GLN A 342 2.63 4.47 28.08
N ASN A 343 3.14 5.55 27.50
CA ASN A 343 3.30 5.69 26.04
C ASN A 343 4.57 5.05 25.47
N LEU A 344 5.34 4.30 26.28
CA LEU A 344 6.58 3.67 25.85
C LEU A 344 6.44 2.16 25.72
N SER A 345 6.53 1.68 24.48
CA SER A 345 6.46 0.26 24.14
C SER A 345 7.84 -0.37 24.05
N GLU A 346 7.89 -1.71 24.06
CA GLU A 346 9.11 -2.46 23.74
C GLU A 346 9.65 -2.11 22.35
N HIS A 347 8.77 -1.80 21.40
CA HIS A 347 9.15 -1.36 20.06
C HIS A 347 9.88 -0.01 20.07
N VAL A 348 9.41 0.97 20.87
CA VAL A 348 10.13 2.23 21.10
C VAL A 348 11.52 1.97 21.70
N LEU A 349 11.61 1.08 22.68
CA LEU A 349 12.90 0.69 23.26
C LEU A 349 13.84 0.08 22.22
N CYS A 350 13.34 -0.80 21.34
CA CYS A 350 14.09 -1.38 20.23
C CYS A 350 14.74 -0.32 19.34
N MET A 351 13.98 0.70 18.96
CA MET A 351 14.50 1.77 18.10
C MET A 351 15.47 2.69 18.82
N VAL A 352 15.20 3.04 20.08
CA VAL A 352 16.10 3.89 20.88
C VAL A 352 17.46 3.22 21.05
N LEU A 353 17.49 1.94 21.43
CA LEU A 353 18.74 1.18 21.55
C LEU A 353 19.43 1.06 20.19
N TYR A 354 18.69 0.83 19.11
CA TYR A 354 19.28 0.73 17.78
C TYR A 354 19.89 2.05 17.28
N LEU A 355 19.25 3.19 17.53
CA LEU A 355 19.80 4.50 17.17
C LEU A 355 21.09 4.82 17.95
N ILE A 356 21.16 4.44 19.24
CA ILE A 356 22.40 4.55 20.04
C ILE A 356 23.49 3.66 19.45
N GLU A 357 23.15 2.40 19.13
CA GLU A 357 24.07 1.45 18.52
C GLU A 357 24.62 1.96 17.17
N LEU A 358 23.75 2.47 16.29
CA LEU A 358 24.14 3.09 15.03
C LEU A 358 25.06 4.31 15.23
N GLY A 359 24.77 5.14 16.23
CA GLY A 359 25.59 6.31 16.56
C GLY A 359 26.97 5.93 17.08
N LEU A 360 27.09 4.83 17.83
CA LEU A 360 28.39 4.29 18.20
C LEU A 360 29.12 3.80 16.94
N GLU A 361 28.51 2.95 16.11
CA GLU A 361 29.18 2.39 14.92
C GLU A 361 29.72 3.43 13.93
N ASN A 362 29.12 4.62 13.88
CA ASN A 362 29.47 5.69 12.93
C ASN A 362 30.17 6.89 13.60
N SER A 363 30.83 6.69 14.75
CA SER A 363 31.54 7.77 15.44
C SER A 363 32.63 8.41 14.56
N PRO A 364 32.71 9.76 14.47
CA PRO A 364 33.83 10.42 13.78
C PRO A 364 35.17 10.04 14.44
N GLU A 365 36.22 9.87 13.64
CA GLU A 365 37.53 9.32 14.04
C GLU A 365 38.06 9.90 15.37
N GLN A 366 38.73 9.01 16.13
CA GLN A 366 39.25 9.19 17.49
C GLN A 366 39.73 10.61 17.79
N GLU A 367 39.10 11.28 18.78
CA GLU A 367 39.77 12.35 19.50
C GLU A 367 41.06 11.75 20.11
N SER A 368 42.21 12.25 19.67
CA SER A 368 43.47 12.02 20.37
C SER A 368 43.28 12.48 21.82
N ASP A 369 43.56 11.60 22.78
CA ASP A 369 43.47 11.78 24.24
C ASP A 369 44.38 12.92 24.80
N GLU A 370 44.79 13.89 23.98
CA GLU A 370 45.61 15.04 24.35
C GLU A 370 44.77 16.31 24.25
N GLU A 371 44.02 16.63 25.31
CA GLU A 371 43.85 17.99 25.88
C GLU A 371 42.66 18.00 26.86
N GLU A 372 42.95 17.75 28.14
CA GLU A 372 42.24 18.47 29.22
C GLU A 372 43.16 18.59 30.45
N SER A 373 44.29 19.25 30.23
CA SER A 373 45.00 19.97 31.28
C SER A 373 45.09 21.44 30.87
N ALA A 374 44.45 22.31 31.67
CA ALA A 374 44.43 23.77 31.62
C ALA A 374 43.25 24.43 30.87
N SER A 375 42.16 24.71 31.59
CA SER A 375 41.82 26.06 32.05
C SER A 375 40.38 26.12 32.60
N GLY A 376 40.26 26.57 33.84
CA GLY A 376 38.98 26.91 34.45
C GLY A 376 38.39 28.17 33.83
N GLN A 377 37.69 28.02 32.71
CA GLN A 377 36.68 28.96 32.27
C GLN A 377 35.33 28.27 32.35
N GLU A 378 34.51 28.65 33.34
CA GLU A 378 33.07 28.43 33.36
C GLU A 378 32.46 29.06 32.10
N ARG A 379 32.48 28.33 30.98
CA ARG A 379 31.64 28.63 29.83
C ARG A 379 30.24 28.17 30.19
N CYS A 380 29.33 29.12 30.33
CA CYS A 380 27.90 28.88 30.53
C CYS A 380 27.40 27.90 29.44
N HIS A 381 27.10 26.66 29.83
CA HIS A 381 26.61 25.64 28.90
C HIS A 381 25.11 25.82 28.68
N ASP A 382 24.72 26.46 27.58
CA ASP A 382 23.32 26.65 27.14
C ASP A 382 22.59 25.35 26.71
N SER A 383 23.19 24.16 26.85
CA SER A 383 22.63 22.88 26.41
C SER A 383 22.92 21.73 27.38
N TRP A 384 21.98 20.77 27.51
CA TRP A 384 22.12 19.58 28.38
C TRP A 384 23.38 18.75 28.13
N PHE A 385 23.95 18.85 26.94
CA PHE A 385 25.18 18.17 26.55
C PHE A 385 26.23 19.19 26.08
N PRO A 386 27.52 18.98 26.41
CA PRO A 386 28.59 19.92 26.08
C PRO A 386 28.85 20.00 24.56
N GLY A 387 28.88 18.85 23.89
CA GLY A 387 29.20 18.73 22.47
C GLY A 387 28.12 18.00 21.67
N SER A 388 28.43 17.66 20.42
CA SER A 388 27.55 16.91 19.53
C SER A 388 27.98 15.44 19.37
N ASN A 389 29.17 15.05 19.85
CA ASN A 389 29.64 13.67 19.79
C ASN A 389 28.86 12.77 20.78
N LEU A 390 28.31 11.66 20.30
CA LEU A 390 27.52 10.74 21.13
C LEU A 390 28.38 10.05 22.17
N VAL A 391 29.56 9.55 21.76
CA VAL A 391 30.50 8.81 22.60
C VAL A 391 30.89 9.65 23.81
N SER A 392 31.12 10.95 23.64
CA SER A 392 31.44 11.86 24.74
C SER A 392 30.25 12.23 25.61
N ASN A 393 29.08 12.42 24.99
CA ASN A 393 27.86 12.76 25.71
C ASN A 393 27.30 11.58 26.53
N MET A 394 27.60 10.34 26.17
CA MET A 394 27.10 9.17 26.90
C MET A 394 27.53 9.11 28.37
N ARG A 395 28.73 9.63 28.70
CA ARG A 395 29.25 9.74 30.07
C ARG A 395 28.85 11.03 30.81
N HIS A 396 28.24 12.00 30.12
CA HIS A 396 27.88 13.27 30.72
C HIS A 396 26.67 13.11 31.65
N PHE A 397 26.79 13.58 32.90
CA PHE A 397 25.71 13.50 33.90
C PHE A 397 24.83 14.75 33.86
N ILE A 398 23.54 14.53 33.63
CA ILE A 398 22.52 15.57 33.72
C ILE A 398 21.99 15.56 35.16
N ASN A 399 22.40 16.57 35.93
CA ASN A 399 22.04 16.65 37.36
C ASN A 399 20.65 17.24 37.58
N TYR A 400 20.32 18.32 36.88
CA TYR A 400 19.07 19.06 37.07
C TYR A 400 18.41 19.40 35.74
N VAL A 401 17.09 19.26 35.67
CA VAL A 401 16.28 19.59 34.49
C VAL A 401 15.12 20.48 34.90
N ARG A 402 14.94 21.63 34.24
CA ARG A 402 13.74 22.46 34.40
C ARG A 402 12.61 21.93 33.51
N VAL A 403 11.46 21.66 34.11
CA VAL A 403 10.24 21.21 33.42
C VAL A 403 9.08 22.16 33.70
N ARG A 404 8.15 22.27 32.75
CA ARG A 404 6.86 22.93 32.99
C ARG A 404 5.84 21.87 33.37
N VAL A 405 5.20 22.04 34.51
CA VAL A 405 4.21 21.11 35.07
C VAL A 405 2.99 21.89 35.58
N PRO A 406 1.79 21.29 35.61
CA PRO A 406 0.64 21.89 36.28
C PRO A 406 0.95 22.20 37.75
N GLU A 407 0.35 23.25 38.33
CA GLU A 407 0.52 23.59 39.76
C GLU A 407 0.15 22.45 40.73
N THR A 408 -0.65 21.50 40.28
CA THR A 408 -1.07 20.30 41.02
C THR A 408 -0.10 19.12 40.90
N ALA A 409 0.97 19.25 40.12
CA ALA A 409 1.89 18.16 39.83
C ALA A 409 2.81 17.85 41.03
N PRO A 410 3.17 16.56 41.24
CA PRO A 410 3.93 16.12 42.42
C PRO A 410 5.33 16.73 42.53
N GLU A 411 5.88 17.27 41.43
CA GLU A 411 7.23 17.85 41.39
C GLU A 411 7.29 19.31 41.85
N VAL A 412 6.14 19.96 42.03
CA VAL A 412 6.05 21.33 42.57
C VAL A 412 6.16 21.26 44.10
N LYS A 413 7.36 21.58 44.63
CA LYS A 413 7.54 21.74 46.09
C LYS A 413 6.73 22.95 46.56
N ARG A 414 5.67 22.73 47.35
CA ARG A 414 4.99 23.80 48.11
C ARG A 414 5.89 24.21 49.27
N GLU A 415 6.59 25.32 49.16
CA GLU A 415 7.05 26.02 50.35
C GLU A 415 5.86 26.72 51.01
N PRO A 416 5.67 26.60 52.34
CA PRO A 416 4.65 27.39 53.03
C PRO A 416 5.01 28.87 52.90
N PRO A 417 4.04 29.79 52.74
CA PRO A 417 4.34 31.21 52.67
C PRO A 417 4.97 31.62 54.01
N ALA A 418 6.22 32.08 53.95
CA ALA A 418 6.88 32.68 55.09
C ALA A 418 6.03 33.86 55.57
N SER A 419 5.61 33.80 56.82
CA SER A 419 4.93 34.88 57.52
C SER A 419 5.77 36.15 57.47
N THR A 420 5.10 37.24 57.11
CA THR A 420 5.59 38.61 57.13
C THR A 420 6.26 38.94 58.46
N SER A 421 7.54 39.28 58.43
CA SER A 421 8.11 40.27 59.35
C SER A 421 9.23 41.02 58.63
N SER A 422 9.11 42.34 58.70
CA SER A 422 9.98 43.35 58.13
C SER A 422 11.31 43.46 58.89
N ASP A 423 12.32 43.93 58.17
CA ASP A 423 13.64 44.46 58.59
C ASP A 423 14.82 43.48 58.70
N GLY A 424 15.83 43.74 57.86
CA GLY A 424 17.21 43.26 58.01
C GLY A 424 17.96 43.08 56.69
N LEU A 425 18.84 44.04 56.36
CA LEU A 425 19.82 43.95 55.27
C LEU A 425 20.66 42.65 55.36
N ALA A 426 20.71 41.89 54.25
CA ALA A 426 21.84 41.02 53.95
C ALA A 426 22.03 40.92 52.43
N SER A 427 23.24 41.24 51.97
CA SER A 427 23.66 41.10 50.58
C SER A 427 23.66 39.62 50.19
N SER A 428 22.76 39.21 49.28
CA SER A 428 22.85 37.92 48.62
C SER A 428 23.44 38.11 47.23
N GLN A 429 24.58 37.47 47.00
CA GLN A 429 25.24 37.38 45.71
C GLN A 429 24.29 36.71 44.71
N ASN A 430 23.92 37.42 43.66
CA ASN A 430 23.28 36.83 42.49
C ASN A 430 24.29 35.91 41.77
N SER A 431 24.36 34.63 42.14
CA SER A 431 25.01 33.62 41.30
C SER A 431 24.10 33.29 40.14
N GLY A 432 24.50 33.70 38.94
CA GLY A 432 23.73 33.57 37.70
C GLY A 432 23.48 32.12 37.26
N THR A 433 22.40 31.52 37.77
CA THR A 433 21.90 30.22 37.29
C THR A 433 20.69 30.41 36.36
N ALA A 434 20.97 30.89 35.16
CA ALA A 434 20.05 30.74 34.03
C ALA A 434 20.05 29.25 33.62
N GLN A 435 18.96 28.53 33.89
CA GLN A 435 18.79 27.13 33.47
C GLN A 435 17.57 27.04 32.51
N VAL A 436 17.70 26.24 31.47
CA VAL A 436 17.01 26.42 30.18
C VAL A 436 15.71 25.60 30.10
N PHE A 437 14.73 26.08 29.32
CA PHE A 437 13.44 25.42 29.07
C PHE A 437 13.57 24.19 28.13
N SER A 438 12.44 23.53 27.83
CA SER A 438 12.31 22.51 26.79
C SER A 438 12.91 23.01 25.45
N LEU A 439 14.10 22.50 25.13
CA LEU A 439 14.97 22.92 24.02
C LEU A 439 14.29 22.83 22.64
N VAL A 440 13.29 21.95 22.48
CA VAL A 440 12.57 21.78 21.20
C VAL A 440 11.58 22.93 20.96
N ALA A 441 10.87 23.38 22.00
CA ALA A 441 9.94 24.51 21.91
C ALA A 441 10.67 25.88 21.87
N GLU A 442 11.86 25.98 22.43
CA GLU A 442 12.65 27.22 22.45
C GLU A 442 13.42 27.43 21.13
N ARG A 443 13.89 26.35 20.48
CA ARG A 443 14.44 26.40 19.11
C ARG A 443 13.38 26.75 18.05
N ARG A 444 12.13 26.29 18.23
CA ARG A 444 10.96 26.69 17.41
C ARG A 444 10.82 28.22 17.32
N LYS A 445 10.99 28.90 18.45
CA LYS A 445 10.81 30.36 18.56
C LYS A 445 11.98 31.16 17.99
N LYS A 446 13.23 30.75 18.29
CA LYS A 446 14.44 31.39 17.73
C LYS A 446 14.53 31.22 16.20
N PHE A 447 14.02 30.13 15.64
CA PHE A 447 14.06 29.88 14.20
C PHE A 447 13.01 30.69 13.43
N GLN A 448 11.78 30.78 13.93
CA GLN A 448 10.77 31.71 13.41
C GLN A 448 11.24 33.16 13.47
N GLU A 449 12.00 33.55 14.49
CA GLU A 449 12.61 34.88 14.59
C GLU A 449 13.72 35.11 13.54
N ILE A 450 14.48 34.09 13.13
CA ILE A 450 15.53 34.19 12.10
C ILE A 450 14.93 34.32 10.70
N ILE A 451 13.87 33.57 10.39
CA ILE A 451 13.15 33.67 9.10
C ILE A 451 12.43 35.01 8.99
N ASN A 452 11.74 35.44 10.05
CA ASN A 452 11.04 36.73 10.08
C ASN A 452 12.00 37.94 10.04
N ARG A 453 13.29 37.76 10.37
CA ARG A 453 14.29 38.82 10.27
C ARG A 453 14.68 39.17 8.83
N ASN A 454 14.46 38.23 7.89
CA ASN A 454 14.74 38.43 6.47
C ASN A 454 13.51 38.92 5.68
N THR A 455 12.34 38.97 6.31
CA THR A 455 11.09 39.46 5.68
C THR A 455 10.77 40.92 6.04
N SER A 456 11.56 41.58 6.90
CA SER A 456 11.23 42.93 7.39
C SER A 456 11.52 44.07 6.40
N GLU A 457 11.93 43.78 5.16
CA GLU A 457 12.08 44.80 4.11
C GLU A 457 10.92 44.83 3.11
N ALA A 458 9.90 43.98 3.26
CA ALA A 458 8.70 44.01 2.43
C ALA A 458 7.42 44.06 3.28
N ASN A 459 6.73 45.21 3.20
CA ASN A 459 5.38 45.52 3.70
C ASN A 459 5.27 46.38 4.97
N GLN A 460 5.55 47.67 4.82
CA GLN A 460 4.62 48.68 5.36
C GLN A 460 3.34 48.63 4.53
N VAL A 461 2.18 48.39 5.14
CA VAL A 461 0.84 48.94 4.81
C VAL A 461 -0.24 48.23 5.66
N VAL A 462 -0.97 49.07 6.43
CA VAL A 462 -2.29 48.86 7.07
C VAL A 462 -2.39 47.89 8.27
N ARG A 463 -2.36 48.49 9.47
CA ARG A 463 -2.89 47.95 10.74
C ARG A 463 -4.39 48.29 10.86
N PRO A 464 -5.27 47.36 11.24
CA PRO A 464 -6.50 47.71 11.95
C PRO A 464 -6.35 47.46 13.46
N LYS A 465 -7.05 48.30 14.22
CA LYS A 465 -7.03 48.45 15.68
C LYS A 465 -7.86 47.39 16.40
N THR A 466 -7.35 46.98 17.57
CA THR A 466 -8.03 46.51 18.80
C THR A 466 -9.47 45.97 18.72
N SER A 467 -9.66 44.73 19.17
CA SER A 467 -10.95 44.19 19.62
C SER A 467 -10.79 43.40 20.94
N MET A 468 -11.82 43.51 21.77
CA MET A 468 -11.90 43.22 23.19
C MET A 468 -11.76 41.74 23.58
N LYS A 469 -11.30 41.53 24.82
CA LYS A 469 -11.37 40.26 25.58
C LYS A 469 -12.80 39.70 25.58
N TRP A 470 -12.97 38.52 24.98
CA TRP A 470 -14.01 37.56 25.32
C TRP A 470 -13.32 36.26 25.77
N SER A 471 -13.45 35.93 27.05
CA SER A 471 -12.97 34.67 27.63
C SER A 471 -14.03 33.60 27.46
N ALA A 472 -13.76 32.61 26.61
CA ALA A 472 -14.53 31.39 26.45
C ALA A 472 -14.19 30.36 27.55
N PRO A 473 -15.12 29.45 27.93
CA PRO A 473 -14.88 28.45 28.95
C PRO A 473 -14.01 27.32 28.38
N GLY A 474 -12.72 27.36 28.72
CA GLY A 474 -11.70 26.41 28.29
C GLY A 474 -10.32 26.93 28.65
N ALA A 475 -10.10 27.31 29.91
CA ALA A 475 -8.81 27.82 30.36
C ALA A 475 -7.80 26.66 30.38
N THR A 476 -6.72 26.80 29.60
CA THR A 476 -5.53 25.96 29.74
C THR A 476 -5.03 26.02 31.19
N PRO A 477 -4.66 24.89 31.81
CA PRO A 477 -4.16 24.88 33.17
C PRO A 477 -2.91 25.76 33.30
N GLN A 478 -2.83 26.59 34.33
CA GLN A 478 -1.63 27.39 34.62
C GLN A 478 -0.45 26.43 34.90
N LEU A 479 0.59 26.51 34.07
CA LEU A 479 1.81 25.72 34.19
C LEU A 479 2.86 26.50 34.98
N THR A 480 3.46 25.86 35.99
CA THR A 480 4.60 26.39 36.74
C THR A 480 5.89 25.66 36.37
N THR A 481 7.03 26.29 36.62
CA THR A 481 8.35 25.70 36.31
C THR A 481 8.88 24.98 37.56
N ALA A 482 9.17 23.69 37.44
CA ALA A 482 9.78 22.87 38.49
C ALA A 482 11.19 22.43 38.09
N ILE A 483 12.08 22.24 39.07
CA ILE A 483 13.43 21.69 38.87
C ILE A 483 13.43 20.23 39.31
N LEU A 484 13.65 19.32 38.37
CA LEU A 484 13.84 17.90 38.63
C LEU A 484 15.31 17.60 38.87
N GLU A 485 15.60 16.85 39.93
CA GLU A 485 16.90 16.26 40.16
C GLU A 485 16.97 14.89 39.49
N VAL A 486 17.78 14.77 38.43
CA VAL A 486 17.88 13.57 37.58
C VAL A 486 19.11 12.75 37.97
N LYS A 487 20.30 13.37 37.94
CA LYS A 487 21.61 12.74 38.28
C LYS A 487 21.93 11.48 37.47
N GLU A 488 21.55 11.47 36.19
CA GLU A 488 21.80 10.34 35.29
C GLU A 488 22.63 10.75 34.08
N SER A 489 23.37 9.78 33.53
CA SER A 489 23.98 9.82 32.20
C SER A 489 23.35 8.74 31.31
N ILE A 490 23.59 8.76 29.99
CA ILE A 490 23.10 7.69 29.10
C ILE A 490 23.66 6.33 29.56
N LEU A 491 24.93 6.27 29.97
CA LEU A 491 25.54 5.05 30.51
C LEU A 491 24.86 4.55 31.78
N SER A 492 24.52 5.43 32.73
CA SER A 492 23.83 5.02 33.96
C SER A 492 22.40 4.55 33.67
N LEU A 493 21.70 5.20 32.74
CA LEU A 493 20.37 4.76 32.29
C LEU A 493 20.41 3.38 31.64
N LEU A 494 21.40 3.10 30.78
CA LEU A 494 21.58 1.79 30.15
C LEU A 494 21.87 0.68 31.17
N ILE A 495 22.73 0.93 32.16
CA ILE A 495 23.01 -0.05 33.23
C ILE A 495 21.74 -0.31 34.08
N LYS A 496 20.99 0.74 34.43
CA LYS A 496 19.71 0.61 35.13
C LYS A 496 18.66 -0.14 34.30
N LEU A 497 18.65 0.08 32.98
CA LEU A 497 17.78 -0.64 32.07
C LEU A 497 18.13 -2.12 32.03
N HIS A 498 19.41 -2.47 32.01
CA HIS A 498 19.84 -3.87 32.13
C HIS A 498 19.35 -4.53 33.43
N HIS A 499 19.43 -3.83 34.56
CA HIS A 499 18.87 -4.31 35.84
C HIS A 499 17.35 -4.53 35.74
N LYS A 500 16.63 -3.57 35.14
CA LYS A 500 15.18 -3.64 34.96
C LYS A 500 14.75 -4.82 34.08
N LEU A 501 15.44 -5.04 32.96
CA LEU A 501 15.16 -6.16 32.05
C LEU A 501 15.52 -7.52 32.65
N SER A 502 16.55 -7.58 33.49
CA SER A 502 16.98 -8.81 34.18
C SER A 502 16.11 -9.19 35.38
N GLY A 503 15.43 -8.21 35.99
CA GLY A 503 14.71 -8.40 37.26
C GLY A 503 15.62 -8.64 38.47
N LYS A 504 16.95 -8.51 38.30
CA LYS A 504 17.96 -8.70 39.35
C LYS A 504 18.72 -7.39 39.58
N GLN A 505 18.94 -7.04 40.84
CA GLN A 505 19.87 -5.96 41.17
C GLN A 505 21.31 -6.40 40.85
N ASN A 506 22.12 -5.48 40.33
CA ASN A 506 23.52 -5.72 39.96
C ASN A 506 23.71 -6.86 38.94
N SER A 507 22.77 -7.00 38.01
CA SER A 507 22.83 -8.01 36.95
C SER A 507 23.87 -7.75 35.86
N TYR A 508 24.27 -6.48 35.65
CA TYR A 508 25.30 -6.16 34.65
C TYR A 508 26.70 -6.27 35.25
N TYR A 509 27.51 -7.16 34.68
CA TYR A 509 28.92 -7.30 35.00
C TYR A 509 29.76 -7.11 33.72
N PRO A 510 30.66 -6.12 33.67
CA PRO A 510 31.44 -5.85 32.48
C PRO A 510 32.31 -7.06 32.07
N PRO A 511 32.12 -7.63 30.85
CA PRO A 511 32.78 -8.88 30.45
C PRO A 511 34.31 -8.76 30.35
N TRP A 512 34.82 -7.55 30.11
CA TRP A 512 36.25 -7.27 30.02
C TRP A 512 36.98 -7.23 31.37
N LEU A 513 36.28 -7.41 32.48
CA LEU A 513 36.91 -7.60 33.79
C LEU A 513 37.48 -9.01 33.95
N ASP A 514 36.86 -10.00 33.29
CA ASP A 514 37.31 -11.40 33.32
C ASP A 514 38.23 -11.73 32.13
N ASP A 515 37.91 -11.19 30.95
CA ASP A 515 38.66 -11.44 29.72
C ASP A 515 38.86 -10.14 28.92
N VAL A 516 40.09 -9.61 28.92
CA VAL A 516 40.43 -8.36 28.22
C VAL A 516 40.37 -8.53 26.70
N ASP A 517 40.51 -9.75 26.18
CA ASP A 517 40.50 -10.04 24.74
C ASP A 517 39.11 -9.77 24.11
N VAL A 518 38.05 -9.73 24.93
CA VAL A 518 36.70 -9.29 24.55
C VAL A 518 36.67 -7.87 23.97
N LEU A 519 37.59 -6.99 24.39
CA LEU A 519 37.71 -5.64 23.83
C LEU A 519 38.48 -5.60 22.51
N ILE A 520 39.27 -6.63 22.21
CA ILE A 520 40.09 -6.75 20.99
C ILE A 520 39.28 -7.43 19.87
N HIS A 521 38.43 -8.40 20.22
CA HIS A 521 37.54 -9.11 19.31
C HIS A 521 36.07 -8.93 19.72
N PRO A 522 35.47 -7.75 19.46
CA PRO A 522 34.09 -7.45 19.89
C PRO A 522 33.01 -8.25 19.15
N GLU A 523 33.34 -8.98 18.07
CA GLU A 523 32.41 -9.85 17.33
C GLU A 523 32.23 -11.21 18.01
N ILE A 524 31.82 -11.23 19.28
CA ILE A 524 31.54 -12.45 20.02
C ILE A 524 30.18 -13.01 19.53
N PRO A 525 30.09 -14.28 19.08
CA PRO A 525 28.84 -14.90 18.60
C PRO A 525 27.69 -14.84 19.60
N ARG A 526 28.00 -14.72 20.90
CA ARG A 526 27.05 -14.53 22.00
C ARG A 526 26.15 -13.31 21.83
N TYR A 527 26.61 -12.28 21.11
CA TYR A 527 25.89 -11.02 20.90
C TYR A 527 25.17 -10.93 19.54
N SER A 528 25.24 -11.98 18.72
CA SER A 528 24.59 -12.04 17.41
C SER A 528 23.08 -12.23 17.53
N HIS A 529 22.67 -13.12 18.45
CA HIS A 529 21.28 -13.51 18.69
C HIS A 529 21.00 -13.38 20.19
N GLY A 530 20.05 -12.53 20.59
CA GLY A 530 19.79 -12.29 22.01
C GLY A 530 18.52 -11.50 22.25
N ASP A 531 18.23 -11.21 23.51
CA ASP A 531 17.11 -10.40 23.98
C ASP A 531 17.53 -8.94 24.23
N GLY A 532 16.64 -8.14 24.82
CA GLY A 532 16.93 -6.74 25.16
C GLY A 532 18.10 -6.55 26.12
N MET A 533 18.36 -7.51 27.03
CA MET A 533 19.53 -7.45 27.91
C MET A 533 20.81 -7.56 27.09
N THR A 534 20.84 -8.55 26.19
CA THR A 534 21.97 -8.81 25.28
C THR A 534 22.26 -7.59 24.39
N ALA A 535 21.22 -6.88 23.93
CA ALA A 535 21.37 -5.64 23.17
C ALA A 535 22.00 -4.50 24.00
N VAL A 536 21.60 -4.33 25.27
CA VAL A 536 22.21 -3.34 26.17
C VAL A 536 23.67 -3.69 26.48
N GLU A 537 23.98 -4.96 26.76
CA GLU A 537 25.35 -5.42 26.98
C GLU A 537 26.25 -5.10 25.77
N ARG A 538 25.75 -5.36 24.55
CA ARG A 538 26.44 -5.06 23.29
C ARG A 538 26.71 -3.56 23.11
N ILE A 539 25.75 -2.70 23.44
CA ILE A 539 25.92 -1.24 23.38
C ILE A 539 26.98 -0.76 24.38
N LEU A 540 26.93 -1.26 25.63
CA LEU A 540 27.90 -0.90 26.66
C LEU A 540 29.32 -1.36 26.29
N LEU A 541 29.45 -2.55 25.68
CA LEU A 541 30.70 -3.05 25.14
C LEU A 541 31.25 -2.14 24.02
N LYS A 542 30.41 -1.78 23.04
CA LYS A 542 30.80 -0.85 21.95
C LYS A 542 31.24 0.51 22.51
N ALA A 543 30.51 1.05 23.49
CA ALA A 543 30.87 2.31 24.14
C ALA A 543 32.22 2.24 24.88
N ALA A 544 32.54 1.11 25.52
CA ALA A 544 33.81 0.89 26.21
C ALA A 544 35.00 0.71 25.23
N VAL A 545 34.77 0.02 24.10
CA VAL A 545 35.77 -0.14 23.03
C VAL A 545 36.13 1.21 22.41
N GLN A 546 35.15 2.10 22.22
CA GLN A 546 35.35 3.39 21.56
C GLN A 546 35.97 4.47 22.44
N SER A 547 35.82 4.39 23.77
CA SER A 547 36.39 5.39 24.67
C SER A 547 36.83 4.79 26.00
N ARG A 548 38.11 4.99 26.34
CA ARG A 548 38.69 4.63 27.64
C ARG A 548 37.97 5.32 28.80
N LEU A 549 37.48 6.55 28.61
CA LEU A 549 36.71 7.26 29.63
C LEU A 549 35.36 6.60 29.86
N ASN A 550 34.65 6.19 28.79
CA ASN A 550 33.39 5.46 28.93
C ASN A 550 33.60 4.13 29.66
N LYS A 551 34.66 3.38 29.33
CA LYS A 551 35.05 2.17 30.06
C LYS A 551 35.19 2.42 31.57
N ARG A 552 35.97 3.44 31.96
CA ARG A 552 36.17 3.80 33.38
C ARG A 552 34.88 4.19 34.09
N ILE A 553 34.02 4.98 33.43
CA ILE A 553 32.74 5.41 34.00
C ILE A 553 31.77 4.24 34.16
N ILE A 554 31.73 3.29 33.21
CA ILE A 554 30.94 2.05 33.33
C ILE A 554 31.40 1.26 34.57
N GLU A 555 32.71 1.06 34.73
CA GLU A 555 33.28 0.38 35.90
C GLU A 555 32.96 1.11 37.21
N GLU A 556 33.03 2.44 37.22
CA GLU A 556 32.70 3.26 38.40
C GLU A 556 31.23 3.15 38.78
N ILE A 557 30.32 3.21 37.79
CA ILE A 557 28.87 3.05 38.02
C ILE A 557 28.60 1.65 38.58
N CYS A 558 29.15 0.59 37.97
CA CYS A 558 29.00 -0.77 38.48
C CYS A 558 29.54 -0.93 39.91
N ARG A 559 30.66 -0.28 40.25
CA ARG A 559 31.27 -0.33 41.59
C ARG A 559 30.48 0.45 42.64
N LYS A 560 29.95 1.63 42.31
CA LYS A 560 29.15 2.46 43.24
C LYS A 560 27.85 1.78 43.70
N VAL A 561 27.36 0.77 42.96
CA VAL A 561 26.17 -0.02 43.32
C VAL A 561 26.52 -1.26 44.19
N THR A 562 27.77 -1.39 44.66
CA THR A 562 28.15 -2.38 45.70
C THR A 562 28.41 -1.73 47.06
N PRO A 563 27.84 -2.31 48.14
CA PRO A 563 28.68 -3.08 49.05
C PRO A 563 28.20 -4.54 49.19
N PRO A 564 29.09 -5.46 49.62
CA PRO A 564 28.74 -6.87 49.78
C PRO A 564 27.87 -7.03 51.02
N VAL A 565 26.63 -7.50 50.86
CA VAL A 565 25.79 -7.93 51.99
C VAL A 565 25.57 -9.45 51.88
N PRO A 566 25.86 -10.23 52.93
CA PRO A 566 25.65 -11.68 52.94
C PRO A 566 24.16 -12.03 52.77
N PRO A 567 23.83 -13.25 52.29
CA PRO A 567 22.46 -13.63 51.99
C PRO A 567 21.60 -13.60 53.27
N LYS A 568 20.65 -12.65 53.35
CA LYS A 568 19.61 -12.61 54.38
C LYS A 568 18.40 -13.42 53.91
N LYS A 569 17.91 -14.25 54.83
CA LYS A 569 16.79 -15.17 54.69
C LYS A 569 15.52 -14.47 54.18
N ILE A 570 14.89 -15.14 53.21
CA ILE A 570 13.57 -14.86 52.62
C ILE A 570 12.57 -14.53 53.73
N SER A 571 11.94 -13.35 53.62
CA SER A 571 10.87 -12.93 54.54
C SER A 571 9.49 -13.36 54.02
N SER A 572 8.57 -13.62 54.95
CA SER A 572 7.23 -14.18 54.73
C SER A 572 6.27 -13.31 53.91
N ALA A 573 6.73 -12.20 53.34
CA ALA A 573 5.94 -11.30 52.47
C ALA A 573 6.00 -11.70 50.98
N GLU A 574 7.08 -12.33 50.50
CA GLU A 574 7.23 -12.77 49.10
C GLU A 574 6.38 -14.01 48.78
N LYS A 575 5.91 -14.72 49.80
CA LYS A 575 5.04 -15.90 49.63
C LYS A 575 3.60 -15.52 49.24
N LYS A 576 3.15 -14.28 49.50
CA LYS A 576 1.78 -13.83 49.18
C LYS A 576 1.64 -13.25 47.77
N THR A 577 2.71 -12.74 47.16
CA THR A 577 2.70 -12.24 45.78
C THR A 577 2.83 -13.37 44.77
N LEU A 578 3.64 -14.39 45.07
CA LEU A 578 3.72 -15.64 44.30
C LEU A 578 2.38 -16.40 44.25
N ASP A 579 1.66 -16.44 45.38
CA ASP A 579 0.37 -17.14 45.46
C ASP A 579 -0.76 -16.41 44.70
N LYS A 580 -0.62 -15.10 44.47
CA LYS A 580 -1.56 -14.30 43.66
C LYS A 580 -1.27 -14.42 42.16
N GLU A 581 0.00 -14.50 41.77
CA GLU A 581 0.42 -14.73 40.38
C GLU A 581 0.15 -16.19 39.96
N GLU A 582 0.39 -17.17 40.83
CA GLU A 582 0.07 -18.58 40.60
C GLU A 582 -1.44 -18.81 40.42
N ARG A 583 -2.29 -18.09 41.17
CA ARG A 583 -3.75 -18.10 40.97
C ARG A 583 -4.17 -17.47 39.64
N ARG A 584 -3.48 -16.43 39.18
CA ARG A 584 -3.74 -15.75 37.90
C ARG A 584 -3.27 -16.59 36.70
N GLN A 585 -2.21 -17.38 36.88
CA GLN A 585 -1.73 -18.36 35.91
C GLN A 585 -2.66 -19.59 35.85
N LYS A 586 -3.08 -20.15 36.99
CA LYS A 586 -4.07 -21.24 37.05
C LYS A 586 -5.45 -20.83 36.50
N ALA A 587 -5.84 -19.56 36.61
CA ALA A 587 -7.07 -19.06 35.99
C ALA A 587 -6.96 -19.00 34.46
N ARG A 588 -5.82 -18.54 33.92
CA ARG A 588 -5.55 -18.52 32.47
C ARG A 588 -5.44 -19.92 31.88
N GLU A 589 -4.80 -20.85 32.58
CA GLU A 589 -4.76 -22.27 32.18
C GLU A 589 -6.15 -22.92 32.22
N ARG A 590 -7.00 -22.60 33.20
CA ARG A 590 -8.39 -23.07 33.24
C ARG A 590 -9.22 -22.50 32.09
N GLN A 591 -9.06 -21.21 31.77
CA GLN A 591 -9.71 -20.60 30.60
C GLN A 591 -9.25 -21.22 29.28
N GLN A 592 -7.95 -21.47 29.14
CA GLN A 592 -7.38 -22.11 27.95
C GLN A 592 -7.78 -23.58 27.83
N LYS A 593 -7.88 -24.31 28.96
CA LYS A 593 -8.37 -25.68 28.99
C LYS A 593 -9.86 -25.77 28.69
N LEU A 594 -10.68 -24.82 29.13
CA LEU A 594 -12.09 -24.71 28.75
C LEU A 594 -12.27 -24.41 27.26
N LEU A 595 -11.45 -23.51 26.69
CA LEU A 595 -11.41 -23.24 25.25
C LEU A 595 -10.95 -24.47 24.44
N ALA A 596 -9.96 -25.21 24.93
CA ALA A 596 -9.50 -26.46 24.32
C ALA A 596 -10.53 -27.60 24.46
N GLU A 597 -11.26 -27.67 25.58
CA GLU A 597 -12.35 -28.64 25.79
C GLU A 597 -13.56 -28.29 24.91
N PHE A 598 -13.87 -27.01 24.69
CA PHE A 598 -14.87 -26.57 23.72
C PHE A 598 -14.46 -26.94 22.29
N ALA A 599 -13.21 -26.71 21.90
CA ALA A 599 -12.69 -27.09 20.59
C ALA A 599 -12.65 -28.61 20.39
N SER A 600 -12.30 -29.37 21.44
CA SER A 600 -12.29 -30.84 21.43
C SER A 600 -13.69 -31.43 21.39
N ARG A 601 -14.68 -30.84 22.08
CA ARG A 601 -16.09 -31.27 22.00
C ARG A 601 -16.73 -30.90 20.67
N GLN A 602 -16.35 -29.76 20.09
CA GLN A 602 -16.78 -29.40 18.73
C GLN A 602 -16.17 -30.36 17.70
N LYS A 603 -14.92 -30.79 17.88
CA LYS A 603 -14.27 -31.81 17.05
C LYS A 603 -14.89 -33.20 17.22
N SER A 604 -15.16 -33.63 18.46
CA SER A 604 -15.79 -34.94 18.73
C SER A 604 -17.25 -34.99 18.29
N PHE A 605 -17.96 -33.86 18.33
CA PHE A 605 -19.33 -33.76 17.79
C PHE A 605 -19.32 -33.86 16.25
N MET A 606 -18.28 -33.34 15.58
CA MET A 606 -18.10 -33.44 14.14
C MET A 606 -17.65 -34.84 13.69
N GLU A 607 -16.85 -35.56 14.50
CA GLU A 607 -16.47 -36.96 14.25
C GLU A 607 -17.64 -37.94 14.49
N THR A 608 -18.46 -37.73 15.53
CA THR A 608 -19.60 -38.62 15.84
C THR A 608 -20.73 -38.51 14.81
N ALA A 609 -20.83 -37.36 14.12
CA ALA A 609 -21.80 -37.14 13.04
C ALA A 609 -21.40 -37.76 11.69
N MET A 610 -20.19 -38.30 11.58
CA MET A 610 -19.68 -38.94 10.35
C MET A 610 -19.69 -40.48 10.40
N ASP A 611 -20.06 -41.10 11.52
CA ASP A 611 -20.04 -42.56 11.73
C ASP A 611 -21.43 -43.21 11.79
N VAL A 612 -22.50 -42.48 11.43
CA VAL A 612 -23.87 -43.02 11.36
C VAL A 612 -24.49 -42.65 10.02
N GLU A 613 -24.23 -43.49 9.00
CA GLU A 613 -25.21 -43.90 7.98
C GLU A 613 -24.55 -44.87 6.97
N SER A 614 -24.62 -46.16 7.30
CA SER A 614 -24.77 -47.21 6.29
C SER A 614 -25.88 -48.13 6.77
N PRO A 615 -26.85 -48.48 5.92
CA PRO A 615 -27.02 -49.89 5.65
C PRO A 615 -27.34 -50.23 4.18
N ASP A 616 -26.60 -51.23 3.71
CA ASP A 616 -26.99 -52.44 2.96
C ASP A 616 -27.91 -52.39 1.73
N ALA A 617 -27.38 -53.06 0.70
CA ALA A 617 -28.03 -53.55 -0.51
C ALA A 617 -28.94 -54.75 -0.23
N ASP A 618 -30.08 -54.86 -0.91
CA ASP A 618 -30.32 -55.92 -1.91
C ASP A 618 -31.74 -55.91 -2.56
N ILE A 619 -31.74 -56.20 -3.88
CA ILE A 619 -32.78 -56.79 -4.77
C ILE A 619 -34.00 -55.95 -5.21
N ALA A 620 -34.04 -55.56 -6.49
CA ALA A 620 -34.86 -56.21 -7.54
C ALA A 620 -34.65 -55.57 -8.93
N MET A 621 -34.59 -56.43 -9.94
CA MET A 621 -34.32 -56.17 -11.36
C MET A 621 -35.63 -55.98 -12.12
N GLU A 622 -35.80 -54.90 -12.89
CA GLU A 622 -36.71 -54.86 -14.04
C GLU A 622 -36.04 -54.14 -15.22
N VAL A 623 -36.25 -54.72 -16.41
CA VAL A 623 -35.56 -54.47 -17.68
C VAL A 623 -36.55 -53.85 -18.68
N ALA A 624 -36.02 -52.95 -19.53
CA ALA A 624 -36.60 -52.35 -20.75
C ALA A 624 -37.69 -51.30 -20.51
N THR A 625 -37.54 -50.05 -20.97
CA THR A 625 -37.43 -49.69 -22.40
C THR A 625 -36.44 -48.55 -22.66
N SER A 626 -35.69 -48.68 -23.75
CA SER A 626 -34.75 -47.70 -24.30
C SER A 626 -35.49 -46.52 -24.95
N GLU A 627 -35.51 -45.36 -24.28
CA GLU A 627 -35.76 -44.06 -24.91
C GLU A 627 -34.44 -43.27 -24.94
N GLN A 628 -34.04 -42.84 -26.14
CA GLN A 628 -32.86 -42.00 -26.34
C GLN A 628 -33.10 -40.61 -25.73
N HIS A 629 -32.72 -40.43 -24.46
CA HIS A 629 -32.64 -39.11 -23.84
C HIS A 629 -31.47 -38.32 -24.46
N VAL A 630 -31.78 -37.31 -25.27
CA VAL A 630 -30.82 -36.29 -25.70
C VAL A 630 -30.66 -35.29 -24.55
N SER A 631 -29.42 -35.09 -24.09
CA SER A 631 -29.07 -34.32 -22.89
C SER A 631 -29.29 -32.81 -23.05
N GLU A 632 -30.10 -32.21 -22.18
CA GLU A 632 -30.17 -30.75 -22.00
C GLU A 632 -28.79 -30.19 -21.59
N ALA A 633 -28.53 -28.90 -21.85
CA ALA A 633 -27.30 -28.25 -21.40
C ALA A 633 -27.32 -28.13 -19.87
N ILE A 634 -26.64 -29.04 -19.19
CA ILE A 634 -26.50 -29.08 -17.74
C ILE A 634 -25.42 -28.07 -17.33
N TYR A 635 -25.75 -27.21 -16.36
CA TYR A 635 -24.83 -26.27 -15.74
C TYR A 635 -24.59 -26.62 -14.28
N ASP A 636 -23.36 -26.42 -13.81
CA ASP A 636 -22.98 -26.67 -12.43
C ASP A 636 -22.94 -25.35 -11.66
N CYS A 637 -23.72 -25.24 -10.58
CA CYS A 637 -23.68 -24.07 -9.72
C CYS A 637 -22.50 -24.17 -8.73
N VAL A 638 -21.53 -23.26 -8.85
CA VAL A 638 -20.33 -23.28 -7.97
C VAL A 638 -20.60 -22.94 -6.50
N ILE A 639 -21.81 -22.48 -6.16
CA ILE A 639 -22.18 -22.10 -4.79
C ILE A 639 -22.87 -23.26 -4.07
N CYS A 640 -23.92 -23.84 -4.67
CA CYS A 640 -24.69 -24.93 -4.05
C CYS A 640 -24.27 -26.33 -4.51
N GLY A 641 -23.40 -26.44 -5.53
CA GLY A 641 -22.93 -27.72 -6.07
C GLY A 641 -23.98 -28.53 -6.83
N GLN A 642 -25.16 -27.96 -7.10
CA GLN A 642 -26.23 -28.62 -7.85
C GLN A 642 -26.01 -28.44 -9.36
N SER A 643 -26.15 -29.54 -10.10
CA SER A 643 -26.13 -29.59 -11.56
C SER A 643 -27.57 -29.59 -12.10
N GLY A 644 -27.88 -28.71 -13.06
CA GLY A 644 -29.21 -28.66 -13.67
C GLY A 644 -29.29 -27.74 -14.89
N PRO A 645 -30.39 -27.82 -15.68
CA PRO A 645 -30.65 -26.91 -16.79
C PRO A 645 -31.00 -25.51 -16.27
N SER A 646 -30.77 -24.49 -17.10
CA SER A 646 -31.27 -23.13 -16.83
C SER A 646 -32.77 -23.06 -17.17
N THR A 647 -33.60 -22.59 -16.23
CA THR A 647 -35.06 -22.42 -16.45
C THR A 647 -35.47 -20.96 -16.30
N GLU A 648 -36.67 -20.60 -16.79
CA GLU A 648 -37.18 -19.22 -16.65
C GLU A 648 -37.43 -18.81 -15.19
N GLU A 649 -37.81 -19.78 -14.33
CA GLU A 649 -38.06 -19.56 -12.90
C GLU A 649 -36.77 -19.53 -12.08
N ARG A 650 -35.80 -20.40 -12.40
CA ARG A 650 -34.51 -20.47 -11.72
C ARG A 650 -33.36 -20.39 -12.74
N PRO A 651 -33.05 -19.18 -13.24
CA PRO A 651 -32.03 -19.01 -14.25
C PRO A 651 -30.63 -19.28 -13.70
N THR A 652 -29.81 -19.93 -14.52
CA THR A 652 -28.37 -20.05 -14.32
C THR A 652 -27.66 -18.93 -15.05
N GLY A 653 -26.61 -18.38 -14.46
CA GLY A 653 -25.81 -17.31 -15.02
C GLY A 653 -24.32 -17.63 -15.05
N LEU A 654 -23.65 -17.15 -16.09
CA LEU A 654 -22.22 -17.23 -16.32
C LEU A 654 -21.52 -16.03 -15.67
N VAL A 655 -20.52 -16.28 -14.82
CA VAL A 655 -19.79 -15.21 -14.13
C VAL A 655 -18.93 -14.42 -15.12
N VAL A 656 -19.08 -13.10 -15.13
CA VAL A 656 -18.38 -12.21 -16.06
C VAL A 656 -17.80 -10.95 -15.42
N LEU A 657 -16.79 -10.41 -16.09
CA LEU A 657 -16.17 -9.12 -15.86
C LEU A 657 -16.41 -8.24 -17.08
N LEU A 658 -17.18 -7.18 -16.88
CA LEU A 658 -17.44 -6.12 -17.84
C LEU A 658 -16.36 -5.05 -17.71
N GLN A 659 -15.70 -4.70 -18.82
CA GLN A 659 -14.65 -3.69 -18.86
C GLN A 659 -14.81 -2.75 -20.04
N ALA A 660 -14.52 -1.46 -19.85
CA ALA A 660 -14.33 -0.55 -20.96
C ALA A 660 -13.03 -0.94 -21.71
N SER A 661 -13.10 -0.96 -23.04
CA SER A 661 -12.00 -1.30 -23.92
C SER A 661 -11.83 -0.24 -25.00
N SER A 662 -10.60 0.06 -25.35
CA SER A 662 -10.23 0.86 -26.52
C SER A 662 -9.04 0.23 -27.24
N VAL A 663 -8.80 -1.06 -26.98
CA VAL A 663 -7.65 -1.81 -27.50
C VAL A 663 -7.68 -1.85 -29.02
N LEU A 664 -8.86 -2.05 -29.61
CA LEU A 664 -9.05 -2.08 -31.06
C LEU A 664 -8.78 -0.70 -31.70
N GLY A 665 -9.13 0.39 -31.00
CA GLY A 665 -8.89 1.75 -31.47
C GLY A 665 -7.42 2.15 -31.54
N GLN A 666 -6.57 1.52 -30.72
CA GLN A 666 -5.12 1.80 -30.70
C GLN A 666 -4.35 1.11 -31.83
N CYS A 667 -4.99 0.26 -32.64
CA CYS A 667 -4.36 -0.36 -33.80
C CYS A 667 -3.87 0.72 -34.78
N ARG A 668 -2.67 0.52 -35.34
CA ARG A 668 -1.98 1.46 -36.22
C ARG A 668 -1.65 0.81 -37.55
N ASN A 669 -1.62 1.62 -38.62
CA ASN A 669 -1.19 1.18 -39.95
C ASN A 669 0.34 1.01 -40.07
N SER A 670 1.12 1.52 -39.11
CA SER A 670 2.58 1.39 -39.08
C SER A 670 3.05 0.67 -37.82
N THR A 671 4.07 -0.17 -37.97
CA THR A 671 4.78 -0.87 -36.89
C THR A 671 5.90 -0.04 -36.28
N GLU A 672 6.18 1.16 -36.81
CA GLU A 672 7.26 2.01 -36.31
C GLU A 672 6.91 2.58 -34.92
N PRO A 673 7.83 2.50 -33.94
CA PRO A 673 7.63 3.09 -32.63
C PRO A 673 7.60 4.63 -32.73
N LYS A 674 6.52 5.24 -32.23
CA LYS A 674 6.40 6.70 -32.19
C LYS A 674 7.38 7.30 -31.20
N LYS A 675 8.00 8.40 -31.59
CA LYS A 675 8.76 9.26 -30.68
C LYS A 675 7.78 10.01 -29.79
N LEU A 676 8.10 10.09 -28.49
CA LEU A 676 7.34 10.92 -27.56
C LEU A 676 7.46 12.39 -28.01
N PRO A 677 6.36 13.14 -28.02
CA PRO A 677 6.42 14.58 -28.24
C PRO A 677 7.38 15.25 -27.28
N THR A 678 8.30 16.00 -27.85
CA THR A 678 9.31 16.82 -27.18
C THR A 678 9.03 18.31 -27.32
N THR A 679 8.04 18.70 -28.14
CA THR A 679 7.58 20.09 -28.29
C THR A 679 6.05 20.18 -28.23
N GLU A 680 5.51 21.38 -27.97
CA GLU A 680 4.05 21.60 -27.86
C GLU A 680 3.32 21.47 -29.22
N GLU A 681 4.03 21.64 -30.33
CA GLU A 681 3.50 21.42 -31.67
C GLU A 681 3.35 19.93 -32.02
N GLU A 682 4.08 19.06 -31.31
CA GLU A 682 4.02 17.62 -31.49
C GLU A 682 2.84 17.02 -30.70
N GLN A 683 1.83 16.49 -31.40
CA GLN A 683 0.66 15.88 -30.76
C GLN A 683 0.89 14.39 -30.45
N ILE A 684 0.57 13.96 -29.22
CA ILE A 684 0.64 12.54 -28.80
C ILE A 684 -0.33 11.65 -29.58
N TYR A 685 -1.43 12.22 -30.08
CA TYR A 685 -2.54 11.51 -30.72
C TYR A 685 -2.63 11.84 -32.21
N PRO A 686 -2.02 11.05 -33.11
CA PRO A 686 -2.08 11.32 -34.53
C PRO A 686 -3.30 10.63 -35.15
N TRP A 687 -3.69 11.14 -36.32
CA TRP A 687 -4.74 10.65 -37.21
C TRP A 687 -4.55 9.22 -37.75
N ASP A 688 -3.54 8.49 -37.27
CA ASP A 688 -3.11 7.18 -37.75
C ASP A 688 -3.61 6.00 -36.88
N THR A 689 -4.38 6.28 -35.83
CA THR A 689 -5.04 5.26 -35.02
C THR A 689 -6.35 4.84 -35.68
N CYS A 690 -6.73 3.58 -35.48
CA CYS A 690 -8.00 3.05 -35.96
C CYS A 690 -9.19 3.85 -35.43
N ALA A 691 -9.14 4.29 -34.17
CA ALA A 691 -10.18 5.14 -33.58
C ALA A 691 -10.34 6.48 -34.31
N ALA A 692 -9.24 7.22 -34.51
CA ALA A 692 -9.28 8.51 -35.19
C ALA A 692 -9.81 8.39 -36.63
N LEU A 693 -9.46 7.30 -37.34
CA LEU A 693 -9.95 7.03 -38.69
C LEU A 693 -11.47 6.78 -38.71
N HIS A 694 -11.99 6.04 -37.72
CA HIS A 694 -13.43 5.77 -37.61
C HIS A 694 -14.22 7.02 -37.18
N ASP A 695 -13.67 7.87 -36.33
CA ASP A 695 -14.28 9.16 -35.95
C ASP A 695 -14.39 10.11 -37.14
N VAL A 696 -13.32 10.23 -37.94
CA VAL A 696 -13.34 11.03 -39.18
C VAL A 696 -14.35 10.46 -40.18
N ARG A 697 -14.40 9.13 -40.32
CA ARG A 697 -15.37 8.45 -41.20
C ARG A 697 -16.81 8.74 -40.77
N LEU A 698 -17.14 8.60 -39.49
CA LEU A 698 -18.48 8.89 -38.97
C LEU A 698 -18.86 10.36 -39.20
N THR A 699 -17.96 11.28 -38.86
CA THR A 699 -18.16 12.73 -39.07
C THR A 699 -18.41 13.05 -40.55
N THR A 700 -17.67 12.39 -41.45
CA THR A 700 -17.83 12.55 -42.90
C THR A 700 -19.20 12.02 -43.35
N LEU A 701 -19.61 10.84 -42.90
CA LEU A 701 -20.92 10.29 -43.25
C LEU A 701 -22.06 11.20 -42.75
N GLN A 702 -22.01 11.67 -41.51
CA GLN A 702 -23.04 12.55 -40.91
C GLN A 702 -23.16 13.93 -41.56
N ARG A 703 -22.16 14.32 -42.36
CA ARG A 703 -22.18 15.55 -43.16
C ARG A 703 -22.99 15.40 -44.45
N TYR A 704 -22.96 14.22 -45.08
CA TYR A 704 -23.54 13.99 -46.41
C TYR A 704 -24.80 13.12 -46.38
N PHE A 705 -24.99 12.32 -45.32
CA PHE A 705 -26.07 11.34 -45.20
C PHE A 705 -26.92 11.58 -43.94
N LYS A 706 -28.11 10.99 -43.91
CA LYS A 706 -29.06 11.00 -42.79
C LYS A 706 -28.42 10.33 -41.59
N ASP A 707 -28.61 10.93 -40.43
CA ASP A 707 -27.96 10.53 -39.17
C ASP A 707 -28.22 9.05 -38.82
N SER A 708 -29.47 8.59 -38.89
CA SER A 708 -29.82 7.18 -38.63
C SER A 708 -29.10 6.20 -39.56
N SER A 709 -28.96 6.54 -40.85
CA SER A 709 -28.22 5.72 -41.82
C SER A 709 -26.72 5.73 -41.57
N CYS A 710 -26.16 6.81 -41.01
CA CYS A 710 -24.75 6.91 -40.65
C CYS A 710 -24.44 6.01 -39.44
N LEU A 711 -25.28 6.08 -38.41
CA LEU A 711 -25.11 5.30 -37.19
C LEU A 711 -25.15 3.80 -37.48
N GLN A 712 -26.06 3.33 -38.35
CA GLN A 712 -26.11 1.91 -38.77
C GLN A 712 -24.95 1.46 -39.68
N ALA A 713 -24.15 2.39 -40.20
CA ALA A 713 -23.07 2.10 -41.15
C ALA A 713 -21.68 1.94 -40.49
N VAL A 714 -21.55 2.28 -39.21
CA VAL A 714 -20.26 2.31 -38.49
C VAL A 714 -20.24 1.38 -37.27
N SER A 715 -19.24 1.48 -36.40
CA SER A 715 -19.20 0.87 -35.06
C SER A 715 -18.44 1.83 -34.16
N ILE A 716 -18.84 1.92 -32.89
CA ILE A 716 -18.23 2.84 -31.90
C ILE A 716 -17.36 2.11 -30.87
N GLY A 717 -17.15 0.80 -31.04
CA GLY A 717 -16.35 -0.02 -30.11
C GLY A 717 -14.85 0.30 -30.08
N TRP A 718 -14.37 1.21 -30.94
CA TRP A 718 -12.95 1.55 -31.08
C TRP A 718 -12.42 2.39 -29.91
N GLU A 719 -13.22 3.34 -29.42
CA GLU A 719 -12.98 4.12 -28.21
C GLU A 719 -14.21 4.03 -27.30
N GLY A 720 -14.04 3.43 -26.12
CA GLY A 720 -15.15 3.21 -25.18
C GLY A 720 -16.05 2.00 -25.47
N GLY A 721 -15.57 0.98 -26.20
CA GLY A 721 -16.27 -0.30 -26.34
C GLY A 721 -16.37 -1.08 -25.03
N VAL A 722 -17.28 -2.06 -24.94
CA VAL A 722 -17.42 -2.93 -23.76
C VAL A 722 -16.90 -4.32 -24.08
N TYR A 723 -15.91 -4.77 -23.33
CA TYR A 723 -15.38 -6.13 -23.38
C TYR A 723 -15.93 -6.96 -22.21
N VAL A 724 -16.41 -8.16 -22.52
CA VAL A 724 -16.98 -9.12 -21.57
C VAL A 724 -16.04 -10.31 -21.45
N GLN A 725 -15.40 -10.41 -20.30
CA GLN A 725 -14.52 -11.51 -19.96
C GLN A 725 -15.23 -12.49 -19.04
N THR A 726 -15.14 -13.80 -19.28
CA THR A 726 -15.68 -14.81 -18.37
C THR A 726 -14.59 -15.69 -17.75
N CYS A 727 -14.83 -16.15 -16.53
CA CYS A 727 -14.03 -17.21 -15.92
C CYS A 727 -14.49 -18.62 -16.33
N GLY A 728 -15.65 -18.75 -17.00
CA GLY A 728 -16.24 -20.01 -17.44
C GLY A 728 -17.12 -20.71 -16.39
N HIS A 729 -17.22 -20.19 -15.17
CA HIS A 729 -18.03 -20.79 -14.11
C HIS A 729 -19.45 -20.25 -14.09
N THR A 730 -20.40 -21.14 -13.81
CA THR A 730 -21.82 -20.84 -13.71
C THR A 730 -22.32 -20.88 -12.27
N LEU A 731 -23.38 -20.14 -11.99
CA LEU A 731 -24.07 -20.12 -10.71
C LEU A 731 -25.56 -19.86 -10.92
N HIS A 732 -26.41 -20.29 -9.98
CA HIS A 732 -27.79 -19.84 -10.01
C HIS A 732 -27.87 -18.37 -9.59
N ILE A 733 -28.71 -17.59 -10.26
CA ILE A 733 -28.87 -16.16 -9.97
C ILE A 733 -29.28 -15.91 -8.51
N ASP A 734 -30.16 -16.74 -7.94
CA ASP A 734 -30.55 -16.69 -6.53
C ASP A 734 -29.34 -16.94 -5.60
N CYS A 735 -28.51 -17.93 -5.91
CA CYS A 735 -27.28 -18.18 -5.15
C CYS A 735 -26.30 -16.99 -5.21
N HIS A 736 -26.19 -16.33 -6.36
CA HIS A 736 -25.39 -15.11 -6.49
C HIS A 736 -25.93 -13.96 -5.63
N LYS A 737 -27.25 -13.73 -5.60
CA LYS A 737 -27.87 -12.71 -4.74
C LYS A 737 -27.54 -12.96 -3.26
N SER A 738 -27.70 -14.20 -2.78
CA SER A 738 -27.33 -14.57 -1.40
C SER A 738 -25.82 -14.43 -1.13
N TYR A 739 -24.97 -14.76 -2.10
CA TYR A 739 -23.53 -14.58 -2.00
C TYR A 739 -23.14 -13.09 -1.87
N MET A 740 -23.75 -12.22 -2.69
CA MET A 740 -23.55 -10.78 -2.62
C MET A 740 -24.02 -10.19 -1.29
N GLU A 741 -25.14 -10.65 -0.75
CA GLU A 741 -25.61 -10.25 0.58
C GLU A 741 -24.63 -10.66 1.69
N SER A 742 -24.08 -11.88 1.62
CA SER A 742 -23.04 -12.33 2.55
C SER A 742 -21.78 -11.46 2.48
N LEU A 743 -21.36 -11.08 1.28
CA LEU A 743 -20.19 -10.21 1.08
C LEU A 743 -20.40 -8.79 1.61
N ARG A 744 -21.64 -8.27 1.58
CA ARG A 744 -21.96 -6.95 2.17
C ARG A 744 -21.74 -6.93 3.68
N ASN A 745 -22.04 -8.03 4.37
CA ASN A 745 -21.82 -8.16 5.80
C ASN A 745 -20.33 -8.29 6.17
N ASP A 746 -19.49 -8.77 5.26
CA ASP A 746 -18.04 -9.00 5.43
C ASP A 746 -17.14 -7.91 4.81
N GLN A 747 -17.71 -6.77 4.38
CA GLN A 747 -17.01 -5.67 3.66
C GLN A 747 -15.70 -5.17 4.33
N VAL A 748 -15.52 -5.44 5.63
CA VAL A 748 -14.33 -5.06 6.41
C VAL A 748 -13.04 -5.76 5.96
N LEU A 749 -13.12 -6.89 5.22
CA LEU A 749 -11.95 -7.75 4.94
C LEU A 749 -11.47 -7.82 3.48
N GLN A 750 -12.29 -7.45 2.47
CA GLN A 750 -11.98 -7.81 1.07
C GLN A 750 -11.70 -6.66 0.08
N GLY A 751 -11.93 -5.39 0.44
CA GLY A 751 -11.49 -4.26 -0.40
C GLY A 751 -12.19 -4.10 -1.76
N PHE A 752 -13.31 -4.79 -2.00
CA PHE A 752 -14.17 -4.65 -3.21
C PHE A 752 -15.41 -3.79 -2.91
N SER A 753 -15.90 -3.06 -3.92
CA SER A 753 -17.16 -2.32 -3.82
C SER A 753 -18.34 -3.25 -4.10
N VAL A 754 -18.72 -4.08 -3.12
CA VAL A 754 -19.87 -5.00 -3.23
C VAL A 754 -21.17 -4.24 -3.56
N ASP A 755 -21.28 -2.99 -3.12
CA ASP A 755 -22.41 -2.10 -3.42
C ASP A 755 -22.48 -1.67 -4.90
N LYS A 756 -21.36 -1.76 -5.62
CA LYS A 756 -21.27 -1.53 -7.07
C LYS A 756 -21.33 -2.83 -7.89
N GLY A 757 -21.68 -3.96 -7.25
CA GLY A 757 -21.76 -5.26 -7.92
C GLY A 757 -20.43 -5.98 -8.06
N GLU A 758 -19.35 -5.52 -7.43
CA GLU A 758 -18.02 -6.15 -7.52
C GLU A 758 -17.90 -7.37 -6.59
N PHE A 759 -17.44 -8.50 -7.13
CA PHE A 759 -17.20 -9.73 -6.37
C PHE A 759 -16.10 -10.59 -6.98
N THR A 760 -15.67 -11.62 -6.26
CA THR A 760 -14.79 -12.66 -6.80
C THR A 760 -15.58 -13.95 -6.99
N CYS A 761 -15.35 -14.65 -8.11
CA CYS A 761 -15.95 -15.97 -8.34
C CYS A 761 -15.65 -16.90 -7.14
N PRO A 762 -16.66 -17.55 -6.52
CA PRO A 762 -16.45 -18.41 -5.35
C PRO A 762 -15.46 -19.56 -5.59
N LEU A 763 -15.38 -20.07 -6.83
CA LEU A 763 -14.54 -21.20 -7.19
C LEU A 763 -13.12 -20.78 -7.58
N CYS A 764 -12.95 -19.91 -8.59
CA CYS A 764 -11.63 -19.55 -9.11
C CYS A 764 -11.06 -18.25 -8.56
N ARG A 765 -11.82 -17.50 -7.76
CA ARG A 765 -11.46 -16.19 -7.19
C ARG A 765 -11.10 -15.13 -8.23
N GLN A 766 -11.46 -15.33 -9.50
CA GLN A 766 -11.32 -14.31 -10.53
C GLN A 766 -12.30 -13.17 -10.25
N PHE A 767 -11.85 -11.93 -10.44
CA PHE A 767 -12.66 -10.73 -10.27
C PHE A 767 -13.80 -10.67 -11.31
N ALA A 768 -14.98 -10.29 -10.86
CA ALA A 768 -16.20 -10.21 -11.63
C ALA A 768 -17.06 -9.03 -11.13
N ASN A 769 -17.91 -8.50 -12.00
CA ASN A 769 -18.82 -7.40 -11.65
C ASN A 769 -20.24 -7.56 -12.23
N SER A 770 -20.52 -8.68 -12.90
CA SER A 770 -21.86 -9.02 -13.39
C SER A 770 -21.95 -10.52 -13.68
N VAL A 771 -23.15 -11.00 -14.05
CA VAL A 771 -23.44 -12.41 -14.34
C VAL A 771 -24.34 -12.48 -15.57
N LEU A 772 -23.85 -13.05 -16.68
CA LEU A 772 -24.61 -13.21 -17.93
C LEU A 772 -25.61 -14.38 -17.83
N PRO A 773 -26.94 -14.17 -17.96
CA PRO A 773 -27.92 -15.25 -17.90
C PRO A 773 -27.76 -16.24 -19.06
N CYS A 774 -27.87 -17.53 -18.74
CA CYS A 774 -27.93 -18.61 -19.71
C CYS A 774 -29.40 -18.84 -20.11
N TYR A 775 -29.70 -18.69 -21.40
CA TYR A 775 -31.06 -18.94 -21.89
C TYR A 775 -31.43 -20.44 -21.83
N PRO A 776 -32.66 -20.81 -21.42
CA PRO A 776 -33.15 -22.18 -21.46
C PRO A 776 -33.09 -22.74 -22.89
N GLY A 777 -32.50 -23.90 -23.07
CA GLY A 777 -32.50 -24.56 -24.38
C GLY A 777 -33.91 -25.07 -24.69
N ASN A 778 -34.70 -24.36 -25.51
CA ASN A 778 -35.99 -24.88 -25.97
C ASN A 778 -35.76 -26.04 -26.96
N ASN A 779 -36.18 -27.23 -26.55
CA ASN A 779 -36.30 -28.43 -27.38
C ASN A 779 -37.45 -28.27 -28.38
N VAL A 780 -37.19 -27.60 -29.50
CA VAL A 780 -37.91 -27.91 -30.75
C VAL A 780 -36.85 -28.34 -31.76
N GLU A 781 -36.67 -29.66 -31.80
CA GLU A 781 -36.08 -30.42 -32.90
C GLU A 781 -34.67 -30.01 -33.39
N ARG A 782 -33.66 -30.64 -32.77
CA ARG A 782 -32.44 -31.05 -33.49
C ARG A 782 -32.70 -32.39 -34.21
N SER A 783 -33.84 -32.50 -34.89
CA SER A 783 -34.05 -33.58 -35.86
C SER A 783 -33.02 -33.34 -36.98
N LEU A 784 -32.31 -34.40 -37.37
CA LEU A 784 -31.42 -34.40 -38.54
C LEU A 784 -32.08 -33.64 -39.68
N TRP A 785 -31.50 -32.51 -40.10
CA TRP A 785 -31.83 -31.71 -41.29
C TRP A 785 -32.86 -32.38 -42.21
N GLN A 786 -34.14 -32.32 -41.85
CA GLN A 786 -35.22 -32.66 -42.77
C GLN A 786 -35.58 -31.36 -43.47
N SER A 787 -34.74 -30.98 -44.45
CA SER A 787 -35.20 -30.16 -45.55
C SER A 787 -36.46 -30.80 -46.12
N HIS A 788 -37.59 -30.10 -46.10
CA HIS A 788 -38.50 -29.89 -47.22
C HIS A 788 -39.58 -28.87 -46.78
N SER A 789 -39.23 -27.59 -46.76
CA SER A 789 -40.25 -26.55 -46.84
C SER A 789 -40.80 -26.57 -48.28
N ASN A 790 -42.10 -26.86 -48.45
CA ASN A 790 -42.79 -26.72 -49.73
C ASN A 790 -43.10 -25.24 -50.08
N LYS A 791 -42.69 -24.30 -49.22
CA LYS A 791 -42.90 -22.87 -49.43
C LYS A 791 -41.91 -22.33 -50.46
N CYS A 792 -42.37 -21.41 -51.31
CA CYS A 792 -41.46 -20.78 -52.24
C CYS A 792 -40.51 -19.82 -51.52
N MET A 793 -39.40 -19.46 -52.15
CA MET A 793 -38.42 -18.55 -51.54
C MET A 793 -39.04 -17.19 -51.20
N GLN A 794 -40.04 -16.73 -51.96
CA GLN A 794 -40.78 -15.50 -51.67
C GLN A 794 -41.59 -15.59 -50.36
N ASP A 795 -42.23 -16.74 -50.09
CA ASP A 795 -42.99 -16.95 -48.85
C ASP A 795 -42.07 -16.97 -47.62
N LEU A 796 -40.86 -17.54 -47.76
CA LEU A 796 -39.86 -17.57 -46.69
C LEU A 796 -39.29 -16.17 -46.41
N VAL A 797 -39.04 -15.39 -47.47
CA VAL A 797 -38.63 -13.98 -47.36
C VAL A 797 -39.68 -13.18 -46.60
N GLN A 798 -40.95 -13.33 -46.97
CA GLN A 798 -42.07 -12.63 -46.33
C GLN A 798 -42.25 -13.08 -44.87
N GLU A 799 -42.12 -14.37 -44.57
CA GLU A 799 -42.21 -14.88 -43.19
C GLU A 799 -41.14 -14.26 -42.27
N VAL A 800 -39.90 -14.12 -42.75
CA VAL A 800 -38.84 -13.45 -41.98
C VAL A 800 -39.12 -11.95 -41.83
N GLU A 801 -39.62 -11.28 -42.87
CA GLU A 801 -40.01 -9.87 -42.79
C GLU A 801 -41.13 -9.64 -41.77
N ASP A 802 -42.19 -10.45 -41.83
CA ASP A 802 -43.33 -10.37 -40.90
C ASP A 802 -42.87 -10.61 -39.45
N LEU A 803 -41.91 -11.53 -39.23
CA LEU A 803 -41.35 -11.80 -37.92
C LEU A 803 -40.39 -10.69 -37.42
N GLN A 804 -39.73 -9.96 -38.33
CA GLN A 804 -38.90 -8.80 -37.97
C GLN A 804 -39.74 -7.55 -37.68
N GLU A 805 -40.91 -7.40 -38.32
CA GLU A 805 -41.83 -6.29 -38.08
C GLU A 805 -42.64 -6.44 -36.77
N GLN A 806 -42.78 -7.67 -36.27
CA GLN A 806 -43.32 -7.90 -34.93
C GLN A 806 -42.34 -7.40 -33.87
N LEU A 807 -42.61 -6.22 -33.29
CA LEU A 807 -41.90 -5.74 -32.10
C LEU A 807 -41.93 -6.83 -31.03
N GLY A 808 -40.75 -7.18 -30.51
CA GLY A 808 -40.65 -8.17 -29.45
C GLY A 808 -41.38 -7.66 -28.21
N THR A 809 -42.45 -8.34 -27.80
CA THR A 809 -42.92 -8.24 -26.41
C THR A 809 -41.96 -9.03 -25.53
N PHE A 810 -41.59 -8.47 -24.37
CA PHE A 810 -40.94 -9.27 -23.34
C PHE A 810 -41.84 -10.50 -23.08
N PRO A 811 -41.31 -11.73 -23.10
CA PRO A 811 -42.04 -12.84 -22.52
C PRO A 811 -42.41 -12.43 -21.08
N SER A 812 -43.63 -12.77 -20.65
CA SER A 812 -44.21 -12.54 -19.29
C SER A 812 -43.15 -12.32 -18.20
N GLU A 813 -43.33 -11.40 -17.25
CA GLU A 813 -42.36 -11.04 -16.17
C GLU A 813 -41.74 -12.26 -15.42
N THR A 814 -40.79 -12.95 -16.03
CA THR A 814 -40.05 -14.08 -15.46
C THR A 814 -38.81 -13.56 -14.76
N ASN A 815 -38.21 -14.41 -13.92
CA ASN A 815 -36.95 -14.07 -13.27
C ASN A 815 -35.84 -13.87 -14.32
N LEU A 816 -35.84 -14.69 -15.38
CA LEU A 816 -34.87 -14.56 -16.47
C LEU A 816 -34.92 -13.21 -17.18
N SER A 817 -36.11 -12.70 -17.54
CA SER A 817 -36.22 -11.42 -18.26
C SER A 817 -35.75 -10.22 -17.42
N LYS A 818 -36.03 -10.23 -16.11
CA LYS A 818 -35.53 -9.23 -15.15
C LYS A 818 -33.99 -9.23 -15.05
N GLU A 819 -33.38 -10.40 -15.06
CA GLU A 819 -31.91 -10.51 -15.03
C GLU A 819 -31.28 -10.08 -16.37
N MET A 820 -31.91 -10.39 -17.50
CA MET A 820 -31.44 -9.92 -18.80
C MET A 820 -31.45 -8.39 -18.89
N GLU A 821 -32.50 -7.73 -18.38
CA GLU A 821 -32.58 -6.27 -18.29
C GLU A 821 -31.49 -5.70 -17.35
N SER A 822 -31.29 -6.32 -16.19
CA SER A 822 -30.25 -5.92 -15.23
C SER A 822 -28.86 -5.95 -15.85
N VAL A 823 -28.52 -7.01 -16.59
CA VAL A 823 -27.19 -7.11 -17.22
C VAL A 823 -27.01 -6.09 -18.35
N MET A 824 -28.06 -5.78 -19.11
CA MET A 824 -27.96 -4.73 -20.13
C MET A 824 -27.69 -3.35 -19.50
N LYS A 825 -28.27 -3.09 -18.32
CA LYS A 825 -27.95 -1.89 -17.53
C LYS A 825 -26.48 -1.89 -17.07
N ASP A 826 -25.96 -3.02 -16.60
CA ASP A 826 -24.55 -3.14 -16.21
C ASP A 826 -23.61 -2.89 -17.41
N ILE A 827 -23.91 -3.47 -18.57
CA ILE A 827 -23.17 -3.27 -19.82
C ILE A 827 -23.15 -1.78 -20.21
N LYS A 828 -24.31 -1.10 -20.19
CA LYS A 828 -24.39 0.35 -20.48
C LYS A 828 -23.60 1.19 -19.47
N SER A 829 -23.60 0.80 -18.19
CA SER A 829 -22.90 1.52 -17.12
C SER A 829 -21.37 1.37 -17.17
N THR A 830 -20.86 0.37 -17.90
CA THR A 830 -19.43 0.06 -17.99
C THR A 830 -18.66 1.09 -18.82
N THR A 831 -19.34 1.81 -19.74
CA THR A 831 -18.73 2.84 -20.59
C THR A 831 -19.15 4.26 -20.18
N GLN A 832 -18.46 5.29 -20.70
CA GLN A 832 -18.77 6.69 -20.40
C GLN A 832 -19.95 7.21 -21.25
N LYS A 833 -20.73 8.17 -20.71
CA LYS A 833 -21.86 8.80 -21.43
C LYS A 833 -21.51 9.41 -22.78
N LYS A 834 -20.27 9.89 -22.97
CA LYS A 834 -19.78 10.40 -24.26
C LYS A 834 -19.94 9.36 -25.37
N TYR A 835 -19.87 8.08 -25.04
CA TYR A 835 -19.90 6.97 -26.00
C TYR A 835 -21.31 6.39 -26.21
N THR A 836 -22.36 7.03 -25.67
CA THR A 836 -23.76 6.62 -25.84
C THR A 836 -24.60 7.67 -26.59
N ASP A 837 -24.01 8.79 -27.01
CA ASP A 837 -24.73 9.91 -27.65
C ASP A 837 -24.02 10.39 -28.94
N TYR A 838 -24.09 9.59 -30.01
CA TYR A 838 -23.50 9.93 -31.32
C TYR A 838 -24.50 10.56 -32.31
N SER A 839 -25.80 10.36 -32.06
CA SER A 839 -26.91 11.02 -32.76
C SER A 839 -26.92 12.52 -32.51
N LYS A 840 -27.41 13.28 -33.50
CA LYS A 840 -27.71 14.72 -33.37
C LYS A 840 -28.85 14.98 -32.36
N SER A 841 -29.67 13.97 -32.05
CA SER A 841 -30.68 13.96 -30.99
C SER A 841 -30.22 13.07 -29.82
N PRO A 842 -29.87 13.66 -28.64
CA PRO A 842 -29.53 12.90 -27.45
C PRO A 842 -30.68 11.97 -27.03
N GLY A 843 -30.37 10.72 -26.66
CA GLY A 843 -31.37 9.72 -26.29
C GLY A 843 -32.18 9.12 -27.46
N SER A 844 -31.71 9.26 -28.71
CA SER A 844 -32.31 8.56 -29.86
C SER A 844 -32.22 7.03 -29.70
N PRO A 845 -33.25 6.26 -30.08
CA PRO A 845 -33.17 4.79 -30.13
C PRO A 845 -32.04 4.28 -31.05
N ASP A 846 -31.63 5.07 -32.04
CA ASP A 846 -30.50 4.75 -32.93
C ASP A 846 -29.17 4.65 -32.17
N ASN A 847 -28.99 5.41 -31.08
CA ASN A 847 -27.79 5.33 -30.25
C ASN A 847 -27.73 4.01 -29.47
N ASP A 848 -28.86 3.58 -28.91
CA ASP A 848 -28.97 2.30 -28.20
C ASP A 848 -28.71 1.13 -29.17
N PHE A 849 -29.25 1.24 -30.38
CA PHE A 849 -29.02 0.28 -31.45
C PHE A 849 -27.54 0.19 -31.84
N LEU A 850 -26.91 1.35 -32.10
CA LEU A 850 -25.48 1.48 -32.37
C LEU A 850 -24.62 0.86 -31.26
N PHE A 851 -24.97 1.15 -30.00
CA PHE A 851 -24.28 0.61 -28.85
C PHE A 851 -24.33 -0.92 -28.80
N MET A 852 -25.52 -1.52 -28.95
CA MET A 852 -25.71 -2.97 -28.82
C MET A 852 -24.89 -3.79 -29.82
N TYR A 853 -24.97 -3.50 -31.12
CA TYR A 853 -24.18 -4.26 -32.09
C TYR A 853 -22.68 -3.91 -32.02
N SER A 854 -22.31 -2.70 -31.56
CA SER A 854 -20.91 -2.34 -31.32
C SER A 854 -20.32 -3.17 -30.17
N VAL A 855 -21.09 -3.47 -29.12
CA VAL A 855 -20.70 -4.42 -28.06
C VAL A 855 -20.51 -5.82 -28.63
N ALA A 856 -21.46 -6.32 -29.44
CA ALA A 856 -21.34 -7.63 -30.09
C ALA A 856 -20.06 -7.71 -30.94
N ARG A 857 -19.80 -6.67 -31.72
CA ARG A 857 -18.64 -6.57 -32.60
C ARG A 857 -17.33 -6.54 -31.84
N THR A 858 -17.23 -5.69 -30.83
CA THR A 858 -16.02 -5.55 -29.99
C THR A 858 -15.61 -6.90 -29.41
N ASN A 859 -16.58 -7.66 -28.89
CA ASN A 859 -16.31 -8.97 -28.29
C ASN A 859 -15.97 -10.03 -29.34
N LEU A 860 -16.60 -10.00 -30.51
CA LEU A 860 -16.27 -10.91 -31.61
C LEU A 860 -14.84 -10.69 -32.14
N GLU A 861 -14.46 -9.42 -32.36
CA GLU A 861 -13.13 -9.06 -32.85
C GLU A 861 -12.04 -9.38 -31.82
N LEU A 862 -12.28 -9.11 -30.54
CA LEU A 862 -11.35 -9.49 -29.47
C LEU A 862 -11.23 -11.01 -29.30
N GLU A 863 -12.32 -11.77 -29.47
CA GLU A 863 -12.27 -13.24 -29.49
C GLU A 863 -11.45 -13.75 -30.69
N LEU A 864 -11.61 -13.13 -31.87
CA LEU A 864 -10.80 -13.46 -33.05
C LEU A 864 -9.31 -13.21 -32.80
N VAL A 865 -8.97 -12.08 -32.17
CA VAL A 865 -7.59 -11.75 -31.76
C VAL A 865 -7.05 -12.79 -30.78
N HIS A 866 -7.83 -13.15 -29.76
CA HIS A 866 -7.43 -14.18 -28.78
C HIS A 866 -7.24 -15.56 -29.40
N ARG A 867 -7.98 -15.89 -30.46
CA ARG A 867 -7.84 -17.17 -31.18
C ARG A 867 -6.80 -17.14 -32.29
N GLY A 868 -6.01 -16.07 -32.40
CA GLY A 868 -4.92 -15.98 -33.39
C GLY A 868 -5.41 -15.77 -34.82
N GLY A 869 -6.55 -15.09 -35.00
CA GLY A 869 -7.06 -14.73 -36.32
C GLY A 869 -7.91 -15.79 -37.02
N ASN A 870 -8.27 -16.89 -36.33
CA ASN A 870 -9.17 -17.90 -36.86
C ASN A 870 -10.18 -18.38 -35.80
N LEU A 871 -11.48 -18.28 -36.10
CA LEU A 871 -12.55 -18.71 -35.19
C LEU A 871 -12.81 -20.23 -35.22
N CYS A 872 -12.41 -20.91 -36.29
CA CYS A 872 -12.78 -22.30 -36.63
C CYS A 872 -11.67 -23.33 -36.35
N SER A 873 -10.39 -22.97 -36.44
CA SER A 873 -9.27 -23.85 -36.10
C SER A 873 -8.60 -23.38 -34.81
N GLY A 874 -8.90 -24.05 -33.70
CA GLY A 874 -8.39 -23.68 -32.38
C GLY A 874 -6.87 -23.71 -32.29
N GLY A 875 -6.26 -22.54 -32.06
CA GLY A 875 -4.91 -22.49 -31.49
C GLY A 875 -4.88 -23.19 -30.13
N ALA A 876 -3.77 -23.85 -29.80
CA ALA A 876 -3.56 -24.69 -28.62
C ALA A 876 -3.56 -23.92 -27.27
N SER A 877 -4.55 -23.06 -27.04
CA SER A 877 -4.80 -22.42 -25.76
C SER A 877 -6.03 -23.06 -25.12
N THR A 878 -6.01 -23.18 -23.80
CA THR A 878 -7.11 -23.65 -22.93
C THR A 878 -8.40 -22.80 -23.02
N ALA A 879 -8.51 -21.91 -24.01
CA ALA A 879 -9.57 -20.94 -24.25
C ALA A 879 -10.87 -21.53 -24.85
N GLY A 880 -10.86 -22.76 -25.40
CA GLY A 880 -12.04 -23.37 -26.00
C GLY A 880 -13.24 -23.52 -25.04
N LYS A 881 -13.02 -23.52 -23.72
CA LYS A 881 -14.06 -23.60 -22.67
C LYS A 881 -14.47 -22.23 -22.07
N ARG A 882 -14.06 -21.09 -22.65
CA ARG A 882 -14.21 -19.75 -22.04
C ARG A 882 -14.92 -18.71 -22.90
N SER A 883 -15.63 -19.08 -23.96
CA SER A 883 -16.40 -18.11 -24.75
C SER A 883 -17.75 -17.82 -24.09
N CYS A 884 -18.12 -16.54 -23.98
CA CYS A 884 -19.43 -16.08 -23.52
C CYS A 884 -20.28 -15.49 -24.66
N LEU A 885 -19.83 -15.60 -25.92
CA LEU A 885 -20.45 -14.94 -27.07
C LEU A 885 -21.91 -15.37 -27.29
N ASN A 886 -22.23 -16.64 -27.05
CA ASN A 886 -23.59 -17.16 -27.22
C ASN A 886 -24.56 -16.48 -26.23
N GLN A 887 -24.22 -16.45 -24.94
CA GLN A 887 -25.02 -15.81 -23.90
C GLN A 887 -25.10 -14.30 -24.13
N LEU A 888 -23.98 -13.65 -24.47
CA LEU A 888 -23.92 -12.22 -24.76
C LEU A 888 -24.81 -11.85 -25.95
N PHE A 889 -24.70 -12.57 -27.08
CA PHE A 889 -25.48 -12.27 -28.28
C PHE A 889 -26.97 -12.50 -28.05
N HIS A 890 -27.33 -13.46 -27.20
CA HIS A 890 -28.72 -13.68 -26.85
C HIS A 890 -29.29 -12.51 -26.01
N VAL A 891 -28.54 -12.01 -25.01
CA VAL A 891 -28.92 -10.81 -24.24
C VAL A 891 -29.06 -9.59 -25.15
N LEU A 892 -28.11 -9.38 -26.07
CA LEU A 892 -28.14 -8.25 -27.02
C LEU A 892 -29.30 -8.37 -28.01
N ALA A 893 -29.53 -9.55 -28.59
CA ALA A 893 -30.62 -9.80 -29.54
C ALA A 893 -31.99 -9.57 -28.90
N MET A 894 -32.19 -10.03 -27.66
CA MET A 894 -33.44 -9.79 -26.94
C MET A 894 -33.74 -8.28 -26.79
N HIS A 895 -32.72 -7.48 -26.43
CA HIS A 895 -32.90 -6.04 -26.29
C HIS A 895 -33.02 -5.32 -27.65
N MET A 896 -32.31 -5.77 -28.69
CA MET A 896 -32.43 -5.17 -30.03
C MET A 896 -33.83 -5.31 -30.61
N ARG A 897 -34.59 -6.37 -30.25
CA ARG A 897 -35.99 -6.57 -30.69
C ARG A 897 -37.00 -5.59 -30.08
N LEU A 898 -36.61 -4.83 -29.06
CA LEU A 898 -37.44 -3.76 -28.49
C LEU A 898 -37.44 -2.51 -29.38
N TYR A 899 -36.52 -2.43 -30.34
CA TYR A 899 -36.35 -1.30 -31.24
C TYR A 899 -36.80 -1.71 -32.64
N SER A 900 -37.61 -0.88 -33.30
CA SER A 900 -37.93 -1.06 -34.71
C SER A 900 -36.82 -0.47 -35.58
N ILE A 901 -36.34 -1.24 -36.55
CA ILE A 901 -35.49 -0.72 -37.61
C ILE A 901 -36.42 -0.06 -38.62
N ASP A 902 -36.14 1.18 -39.00
CA ASP A 902 -36.83 1.83 -40.12
C ASP A 902 -36.74 0.92 -41.36
N SER A 903 -37.91 0.55 -41.88
CA SER A 903 -38.07 -0.34 -43.04
C SER A 903 -37.19 0.03 -44.23
N ALA A 904 -36.89 1.33 -44.41
CA ALA A 904 -36.04 1.83 -45.47
C ALA A 904 -34.56 1.41 -45.35
N TYR A 905 -34.11 1.04 -44.13
CA TYR A 905 -32.71 0.74 -43.83
C TYR A 905 -32.46 -0.71 -43.38
N ASN A 906 -33.52 -1.54 -43.32
CA ASN A 906 -33.41 -2.95 -42.94
C ASN A 906 -32.53 -3.74 -43.94
N PRO A 907 -31.42 -4.36 -43.50
CA PRO A 907 -30.52 -5.12 -44.38
C PRO A 907 -31.18 -6.31 -45.07
N TRP A 908 -32.11 -7.02 -44.41
CA TRP A 908 -32.87 -8.14 -44.98
C TRP A 908 -33.67 -7.68 -46.20
N ARG A 909 -34.51 -6.64 -46.03
CA ARG A 909 -35.31 -6.07 -47.12
C ARG A 909 -34.47 -5.61 -48.31
N LYS A 910 -33.31 -5.00 -48.06
CA LYS A 910 -32.41 -4.56 -49.14
C LYS A 910 -31.79 -5.72 -49.92
N LEU A 911 -31.54 -6.85 -49.25
CA LEU A 911 -31.01 -8.04 -49.89
C LEU A 911 -32.10 -8.83 -50.64
N THR A 912 -33.36 -8.77 -50.19
CA THR A 912 -34.48 -9.55 -50.73
C THR A 912 -35.35 -8.80 -51.75
N GLN A 913 -35.35 -7.46 -51.75
CA GLN A 913 -36.07 -6.60 -52.72
C GLN A 913 -35.89 -6.99 -54.20
N PRO A 914 -34.69 -7.39 -54.69
CA PRO A 914 -34.52 -7.83 -56.08
C PRO A 914 -35.32 -9.09 -56.46
N MET A 915 -35.87 -9.81 -55.48
CA MET A 915 -36.67 -11.01 -55.71
C MET A 915 -38.18 -10.75 -55.79
N GLN A 916 -38.66 -9.59 -55.31
CA GLN A 916 -40.09 -9.26 -55.28
C GLN A 916 -40.55 -8.43 -56.49
N ASP A 917 -39.67 -7.62 -57.10
CA ASP A 917 -40.03 -6.78 -58.25
C ASP A 917 -39.17 -7.07 -59.50
N LYS A 918 -39.73 -7.85 -60.42
CA LYS A 918 -39.32 -7.86 -61.85
C LYS A 918 -40.25 -7.05 -62.75
N ASN A 919 -41.31 -6.42 -62.23
CA ASN A 919 -42.38 -5.82 -63.04
C ASN A 919 -42.75 -4.37 -62.70
N SER A 920 -41.89 -3.60 -62.03
CA SER A 920 -42.14 -2.15 -61.88
C SER A 920 -40.86 -1.35 -62.14
N GLU A 921 -40.62 -1.07 -63.43
CA GLU A 921 -39.91 0.14 -63.83
C GLU A 921 -40.78 1.36 -63.45
N GLN A 922 -40.14 2.42 -62.96
CA GLN A 922 -40.70 3.71 -62.47
C GLN A 922 -41.14 3.63 -61.00
N VAL A 923 -40.49 4.31 -60.05
CA VAL A 923 -40.29 5.77 -59.99
C VAL A 923 -38.98 6.08 -59.24
N LEU A 924 -38.10 6.89 -59.86
CA LEU A 924 -37.04 7.64 -59.19
C LEU A 924 -37.70 8.63 -58.21
N SER A 925 -37.99 8.16 -57.01
CA SER A 925 -38.34 9.00 -55.87
C SER A 925 -37.05 9.60 -55.34
N GLU A 926 -37.05 10.92 -55.17
CA GLU A 926 -35.99 11.77 -54.62
C GLU A 926 -35.10 11.03 -53.60
N GLU A 927 -33.80 11.00 -53.92
CA GLU A 927 -32.74 10.39 -53.12
C GLU A 927 -32.83 10.83 -51.65
N GLN A 928 -33.26 9.91 -50.79
CA GLN A 928 -32.91 10.03 -49.39
C GLN A 928 -31.38 9.99 -49.30
N PRO A 929 -30.73 10.87 -48.53
CA PRO A 929 -29.29 10.84 -48.38
C PRO A 929 -28.92 9.64 -47.48
N GLU A 930 -28.93 8.44 -48.02
CA GLU A 930 -28.60 7.19 -47.34
C GLU A 930 -27.16 6.79 -47.62
N VAL A 931 -26.44 6.26 -46.61
CA VAL A 931 -25.09 5.73 -46.79
C VAL A 931 -25.13 4.52 -47.75
N PRO A 932 -24.47 4.58 -48.92
CA PRO A 932 -24.44 3.47 -49.86
C PRO A 932 -23.85 2.21 -49.23
N VAL A 933 -24.40 1.03 -49.59
CA VAL A 933 -24.03 -0.27 -48.99
C VAL A 933 -22.52 -0.55 -49.05
N LEU A 934 -21.85 -0.16 -50.15
CA LEU A 934 -20.40 -0.30 -50.32
C LEU A 934 -19.56 0.51 -49.32
N TYR A 935 -20.13 1.60 -48.78
CA TYR A 935 -19.49 2.42 -47.74
C TYR A 935 -19.88 2.00 -46.33
N ARG A 936 -20.70 0.95 -46.15
CA ARG A 936 -21.05 0.42 -44.84
C ARG A 936 -20.03 -0.59 -44.36
N ASP A 937 -19.99 -0.78 -43.06
CA ASP A 937 -19.22 -1.84 -42.44
C ASP A 937 -19.92 -3.19 -42.56
N VAL A 938 -19.32 -4.12 -43.32
CA VAL A 938 -19.90 -5.44 -43.61
C VAL A 938 -20.07 -6.28 -42.34
N SER A 939 -19.14 -6.19 -41.38
CA SER A 939 -19.22 -6.93 -40.12
C SER A 939 -20.33 -6.37 -39.23
N SER A 940 -20.49 -5.05 -39.18
CA SER A 940 -21.64 -4.44 -38.50
C SER A 940 -22.97 -4.85 -39.15
N LEU A 941 -23.06 -4.86 -40.49
CA LEU A 941 -24.27 -5.29 -41.20
C LEU A 941 -24.66 -6.75 -40.88
N LEU A 942 -23.67 -7.65 -40.86
CA LEU A 942 -23.89 -9.05 -40.51
C LEU A 942 -24.39 -9.18 -39.06
N LEU A 943 -23.79 -8.46 -38.12
CA LEU A 943 -24.19 -8.49 -36.72
C LEU A 943 -25.58 -7.90 -36.50
N ILE A 944 -25.91 -6.80 -37.18
CA ILE A 944 -27.25 -6.23 -37.20
C ILE A 944 -28.24 -7.28 -37.68
N GLN A 945 -27.94 -7.98 -38.78
CA GLN A 945 -28.79 -9.07 -39.25
C GLN A 945 -28.94 -10.17 -38.18
N ILE A 946 -27.83 -10.71 -37.66
CA ILE A 946 -27.85 -11.80 -36.66
C ILE A 946 -28.67 -11.44 -35.42
N LEU A 947 -28.51 -10.22 -34.90
CA LEU A 947 -29.15 -9.79 -33.66
C LEU A 947 -30.63 -9.42 -33.85
N THR A 948 -31.06 -9.18 -35.09
CA THR A 948 -32.44 -8.79 -35.43
C THR A 948 -33.23 -9.94 -36.06
N MET A 949 -32.58 -11.07 -36.33
CA MET A 949 -33.27 -12.27 -36.79
C MET A 949 -34.16 -12.87 -35.69
N PRO A 950 -35.33 -13.42 -36.04
CA PRO A 950 -36.17 -14.15 -35.11
C PRO A 950 -35.41 -15.35 -34.51
N GLN A 951 -35.38 -15.45 -33.18
CA GLN A 951 -34.78 -16.60 -32.49
C GLN A 951 -35.84 -17.60 -31.99
N PRO A 952 -35.52 -18.91 -31.96
CA PRO A 952 -34.24 -19.48 -32.39
C PRO A 952 -34.12 -19.51 -33.92
N LEU A 953 -32.90 -19.27 -34.43
CA LEU A 953 -32.50 -19.35 -35.85
C LEU A 953 -32.52 -20.82 -36.35
N HIS A 954 -33.67 -21.48 -36.26
CA HIS A 954 -33.86 -22.89 -36.56
C HIS A 954 -34.88 -23.14 -37.68
N LYS A 955 -35.10 -22.16 -38.55
CA LYS A 955 -35.88 -22.31 -39.79
C LYS A 955 -35.04 -22.06 -41.01
#